data_AF-A0A966CBM4-F1
#
_entry.id   AF-A0A966CBM4-F1
#
_cell.length_a   1.000
_cell.length_b   1.000
_cell.length_c   1.000
_cell.angle_alpha   90.00
_cell.angle_beta   90.00
_cell.angle_gamma   90.00
#
_symmetry.space_group_name_H-M   'P 1'
#
loop_
_entity.id
_entity.type
_entity.pdbx_description
1 polymer ?
#
loop_
_entity_poly.entity_id
_entity_poly.type
_entity_poly.pdbx_seq_one_letter_code
_entity_poly.pdbx_strand_id
1 'polypeptide(L)'
;MHLQFRFYSTTIIIFLLISSLIAIFFGWINAQETIFSFFHFLSLQQKNLFLWLNFSNVQFSITLFLPLIISILVIQFTLILSPKQKKWSRIIIIFTSLFLMIRYFLWRWQSTLNLTNPVNTIFSIGIFLIELAFIISPFWQSILMLNIKNRKSQADTMSEAVKQGIYYPTVDILIPSYNEPLEVIKRTIVGCQAIEYNYKKIYLLDDGNREEIRQLCEQLKCYYISRENSIHAKAGNLNHALSQTNGELIVVFDADFIPTTNFLTRTVGFFQDIKIGLLQTYQSFYSHDPIARNLGLDDKIPTEVEIFSRYYQLVRDSINTALCYGSSFVIRRQSLEKIGGFVINSLSEDYHTGIKLASENYQVIYLKESLSAGLSAENIFGHIRQRKRWARGTIQTLFIAENPLKLKGLKWWQKLAHLEGIFQWFISPLRLILLLLPLIYIFFQISPIKSSFEETISFFLPFYFVQLLTFSWLNFYSRSALLADIYNVVTAIPISVEIFQTLLNPFLSIFKVTPKGIKNDNYYFNWNLASPLIFILVINLMTLFYLGKEFIMSENNSFGLTIFIFWNVYNLIILLLSIIVMLDIPKLDGYQWLKMRKKIRIITNEYIWEGLTNNICEIGAEISLNSLQIIPPEGKIEFIKEGLLLEFKTVKNYSNNKNIKVIFKDINLLQYRQLIIMIFCPPNRWSYQQTPRELMSFLLLIQSLFVTPLKLIKSKLIKERIHGS
;
A
#
# COMPACT_ATOMS: atom_id res chain seq x y z
N MET A 1 24.22 27.60 8.23
CA MET A 1 22.87 27.47 7.62
C MET A 1 21.87 28.04 8.61
N HIS A 2 21.45 29.30 8.44
CA HIS A 2 20.46 29.92 9.32
C HIS A 2 19.11 29.22 9.14
N LEU A 3 18.59 28.60 10.20
CA LEU A 3 17.20 28.13 10.26
C LEU A 3 16.25 29.35 10.24
N GLN A 4 15.96 29.89 9.06
CA GLN A 4 14.81 30.77 8.90
C GLN A 4 13.54 29.91 9.00
N PHE A 5 12.91 29.90 10.17
CA PHE A 5 11.54 29.42 10.31
C PHE A 5 10.63 30.37 9.51
N ARG A 6 10.31 30.01 8.26
CA ARG A 6 9.20 30.64 7.53
C ARG A 6 7.90 30.10 8.09
N PHE A 7 7.09 30.96 8.70
CA PHE A 7 5.72 30.61 9.08
C PHE A 7 4.86 30.49 7.82
N TYR A 8 4.54 29.27 7.41
CA TYR A 8 3.61 29.03 6.32
C TYR A 8 2.18 29.34 6.79
N SER A 9 1.37 29.99 5.94
CA SER A 9 -0.04 30.30 6.24
C SER A 9 -0.84 29.05 6.67
N THR A 10 -0.52 27.90 6.09
CA THR A 10 -1.13 26.61 6.42
C THR A 10 -0.82 26.20 7.86
N THR A 11 0.42 26.37 8.31
CA THR A 11 0.83 26.10 9.69
C THR A 11 0.08 27.01 10.67
N ILE A 12 -0.10 28.29 10.34
CA ILE A 12 -0.89 29.24 11.14
C ILE A 12 -2.35 28.79 11.25
N ILE A 13 -2.98 28.37 10.14
CA ILE A 13 -4.37 27.86 10.17
C ILE A 13 -4.51 26.64 11.08
N ILE A 14 -3.54 25.73 11.05
CA ILE A 14 -3.54 24.55 11.92
C ILE A 14 -3.42 24.95 13.39
N PHE A 15 -2.51 25.87 13.72
CA PHE A 15 -2.39 26.40 15.08
C PHE A 15 -3.66 27.13 15.53
N LEU A 16 -4.30 27.91 14.65
CA LEU A 16 -5.57 28.57 14.94
C LEU A 16 -6.67 27.55 15.24
N LEU A 17 -6.77 26.47 14.45
CA LEU A 17 -7.73 25.38 14.71
C LEU A 17 -7.48 24.73 16.09
N ILE A 18 -6.24 24.39 16.41
CA ILE A 18 -5.88 23.82 17.73
C ILE A 18 -6.22 24.81 18.86
N SER A 19 -5.86 26.09 18.70
CA SER A 19 -6.15 27.13 19.69
C SER A 19 -7.65 27.36 19.88
N SER A 20 -8.46 27.24 18.82
CA SER A 20 -9.91 27.36 18.90
C SER A 20 -10.54 26.22 19.69
N LEU A 21 -10.05 24.98 19.53
CA LEU A 21 -10.50 23.84 20.34
C LEU A 21 -10.18 24.03 21.82
N ILE A 22 -8.99 24.55 22.12
CA ILE A 22 -8.58 24.89 23.50
C ILE A 22 -9.46 26.02 24.06
N ALA A 23 -9.76 27.04 23.25
CA ALA A 23 -10.63 28.15 23.64
C ALA A 23 -12.07 27.68 23.93
N ILE A 24 -12.62 26.75 23.14
CA ILE A 24 -13.94 26.16 23.37
C ILE A 24 -13.98 25.41 24.71
N PHE A 25 -12.91 24.68 25.04
CA PHE A 25 -12.79 23.97 26.33
C PHE A 25 -12.85 24.94 27.52
N PHE A 26 -11.99 25.96 27.52
CA PHE A 26 -11.95 26.95 28.61
C PHE A 26 -13.22 27.79 28.67
N GLY A 27 -13.79 28.16 27.52
CA GLY A 27 -15.05 28.90 27.46
C GLY A 27 -16.20 28.12 28.09
N TRP A 28 -16.25 26.79 27.93
CA TRP A 28 -17.26 25.99 28.59
C TRP A 28 -17.03 25.83 30.09
N ILE A 29 -15.78 25.63 30.53
CA ILE A 29 -15.43 25.60 31.96
C ILE A 29 -15.86 26.90 32.65
N ASN A 30 -15.64 28.03 31.98
CA ASN A 30 -16.03 29.35 32.47
C ASN A 30 -17.52 29.66 32.26
N ALA A 31 -18.34 28.65 31.90
CA ALA A 31 -19.77 28.76 31.68
C ALA A 31 -20.19 29.90 30.73
N GLN A 32 -19.40 30.14 29.68
CA GLN A 32 -19.72 31.15 28.67
C GLN A 32 -21.07 30.79 28.02
N GLU A 33 -22.03 31.73 28.06
CA GLU A 33 -23.44 31.47 27.71
C GLU A 33 -23.63 30.84 26.33
N THR A 34 -22.86 31.26 25.33
CA THR A 34 -22.95 30.74 23.95
C THR A 34 -22.52 29.29 23.83
N ILE A 35 -21.45 28.91 24.52
CA ILE A 35 -20.93 27.54 24.50
C ILE A 35 -21.82 26.63 25.36
N PHE A 36 -22.25 27.13 26.52
CA PHE A 36 -23.18 26.41 27.39
C PHE A 36 -24.53 26.15 26.72
N SER A 37 -25.11 27.16 26.06
CA SER A 37 -26.37 27.02 25.32
C SER A 37 -26.27 26.02 24.16
N PHE A 38 -25.13 25.97 23.45
CA PHE A 38 -24.88 24.96 22.43
C PHE A 38 -24.88 23.53 23.01
N PHE A 39 -24.15 23.28 24.10
CA PHE A 39 -24.14 21.95 24.72
C PHE A 39 -25.48 21.59 25.37
N HIS A 40 -26.19 22.57 25.93
CA HIS A 40 -27.55 22.39 26.43
C HIS A 40 -28.52 22.01 25.30
N PHE A 41 -28.43 22.67 24.14
CA PHE A 41 -29.19 22.30 22.94
C PHE A 41 -28.93 20.85 22.51
N LEU A 42 -27.66 20.42 22.48
CA LEU A 42 -27.31 19.03 22.19
C LEU A 42 -27.94 18.07 23.22
N SER A 43 -27.91 18.41 24.51
CA SER A 43 -28.53 17.59 25.56
C SER A 43 -30.06 17.48 25.42
N LEU A 44 -30.73 18.52 24.92
CA LEU A 44 -32.17 18.49 24.63
C LEU A 44 -32.48 17.56 23.44
N GLN A 45 -31.63 17.53 22.42
CA GLN A 45 -31.79 16.58 21.31
C GLN A 45 -31.72 15.14 21.78
N GLN A 46 -30.89 14.82 22.79
CA GLN A 46 -30.81 13.47 23.37
C GLN A 46 -32.10 13.04 24.08
N LYS A 47 -32.96 13.98 24.51
CA LYS A 47 -34.25 13.67 25.15
C LYS A 47 -35.34 13.31 24.15
N ASN A 48 -35.25 13.81 22.91
CA ASN A 48 -36.23 13.58 21.84
C ASN A 48 -35.70 12.58 20.81
N LEU A 49 -35.50 11.34 21.25
CA LEU A 49 -34.99 10.25 20.41
C LEU A 49 -35.99 9.88 19.32
N PHE A 50 -35.49 9.60 18.12
CA PHE A 50 -36.31 8.93 17.11
C PHE A 50 -36.76 7.55 17.63
N LEU A 51 -38.04 7.22 17.45
CA LEU A 51 -38.64 5.99 18.01
C LEU A 51 -37.87 4.71 17.63
N TRP A 52 -37.34 4.63 16.41
CA TRP A 52 -36.55 3.48 15.90
C TRP A 52 -35.09 3.43 16.39
N LEU A 53 -34.62 4.46 17.12
CA LEU A 53 -33.31 4.51 17.77
C LEU A 53 -33.42 4.37 19.30
N ASN A 54 -34.65 4.33 19.84
CA ASN A 54 -34.85 4.26 21.28
C ASN A 54 -34.74 2.81 21.79
N PHE A 55 -33.64 2.52 22.50
CA PHE A 55 -33.38 1.20 23.10
C PHE A 55 -34.34 0.87 24.26
N SER A 56 -34.85 1.88 24.98
CA SER A 56 -35.67 1.67 26.19
C SER A 56 -37.05 1.05 25.92
N ASN A 57 -37.58 1.20 24.69
CA ASN A 57 -38.90 0.71 24.31
C ASN A 57 -38.89 -0.70 23.72
N VAL A 58 -37.71 -1.32 23.54
CA VAL A 58 -37.57 -2.64 22.93
C VAL A 58 -37.20 -3.65 24.01
N GLN A 59 -38.17 -4.47 24.42
CA GLN A 59 -37.89 -5.67 25.22
C GLN A 59 -36.83 -6.51 24.48
N PHE A 60 -35.81 -6.98 25.19
CA PHE A 60 -34.71 -7.78 24.64
C PHE A 60 -35.28 -8.91 23.77
N SER A 61 -35.21 -8.74 22.45
CA SER A 61 -35.87 -9.62 21.48
C SER A 61 -35.06 -9.68 20.20
N ILE A 62 -35.25 -10.74 19.43
CA ILE A 62 -34.65 -10.98 18.10
C ILE A 62 -34.78 -9.75 17.17
N THR A 63 -35.77 -8.89 17.40
CA THR A 63 -36.01 -7.66 16.63
C THR A 63 -34.82 -6.68 16.64
N LEU A 64 -34.02 -6.64 17.73
CA LEU A 64 -32.82 -5.80 17.82
C LEU A 64 -31.73 -6.21 16.82
N PHE A 65 -31.65 -7.51 16.50
CA PHE A 65 -30.67 -8.07 15.57
C PHE A 65 -31.23 -8.25 14.15
N LEU A 66 -32.50 -7.89 13.91
CA LEU A 66 -33.11 -8.00 12.59
C LEU A 66 -32.33 -7.23 11.50
N PRO A 67 -31.81 -6.00 11.73
CA PRO A 67 -30.96 -5.31 10.76
C PRO A 67 -29.66 -6.09 10.44
N LEU A 68 -29.07 -6.78 11.42
CA LEU A 68 -27.90 -7.64 11.21
C LEU A 68 -28.27 -8.83 10.32
N ILE A 69 -29.34 -9.55 10.67
CA ILE A 69 -29.77 -10.74 9.94
C ILE A 69 -30.12 -10.39 8.49
N ILE A 70 -30.94 -9.36 8.29
CA ILE A 70 -31.34 -8.90 6.95
C ILE A 70 -30.11 -8.48 6.14
N SER A 71 -29.22 -7.66 6.70
CA SER A 71 -28.04 -7.20 5.97
C SER A 71 -27.09 -8.34 5.61
N ILE A 72 -26.90 -9.33 6.49
CA ILE A 72 -26.15 -10.55 6.18
C ILE A 72 -26.79 -11.31 5.03
N LEU A 73 -28.11 -11.57 5.08
CA LEU A 73 -28.81 -12.30 4.03
C LEU A 73 -28.70 -11.58 2.67
N VAL A 74 -28.94 -10.27 2.64
CA VAL A 74 -28.82 -9.43 1.44
C VAL A 74 -27.40 -9.51 0.86
N ILE A 75 -26.36 -9.39 1.70
CA ILE A 75 -24.97 -9.42 1.25
C ILE A 75 -24.58 -10.81 0.77
N GLN A 76 -24.86 -11.86 1.54
CA GLN A 76 -24.51 -13.23 1.17
C GLN A 76 -25.20 -13.62 -0.15
N PHE A 77 -26.49 -13.31 -0.29
CA PHE A 77 -27.23 -13.54 -1.53
C PHE A 77 -26.60 -12.76 -2.70
N THR A 78 -26.25 -11.49 -2.51
CA THR A 78 -25.58 -10.67 -3.53
C THR A 78 -24.21 -11.22 -3.92
N LEU A 79 -23.41 -11.69 -2.96
CA LEU A 79 -22.08 -12.26 -3.20
C LEU A 79 -22.15 -13.61 -3.92
N ILE A 80 -23.17 -14.43 -3.63
CA ILE A 80 -23.44 -15.70 -4.32
C ILE A 80 -23.87 -15.44 -5.77
N LEU A 81 -24.80 -14.51 -6.01
CA LEU A 81 -25.29 -14.17 -7.35
C LEU A 81 -24.27 -13.38 -8.20
N SER A 82 -23.38 -12.63 -7.56
CA SER A 82 -22.37 -11.81 -8.24
C SER A 82 -20.95 -12.04 -7.67
N PRO A 83 -20.34 -13.22 -7.91
CA PRO A 83 -18.98 -13.48 -7.45
C PRO A 83 -17.96 -12.49 -8.03
N LYS A 84 -18.17 -12.08 -9.29
CA LYS A 84 -17.48 -10.95 -9.93
C LYS A 84 -18.27 -9.67 -9.67
N GLN A 85 -17.58 -8.58 -9.35
CA GLN A 85 -18.20 -7.28 -9.13
C GLN A 85 -18.92 -6.79 -10.40
N LYS A 86 -20.23 -6.54 -10.30
CA LYS A 86 -21.04 -5.87 -11.32
C LYS A 86 -21.60 -4.57 -10.74
N LYS A 87 -22.07 -3.66 -11.61
CA LYS A 87 -22.58 -2.36 -11.14
C LYS A 87 -23.75 -2.53 -10.15
N TRP A 88 -24.72 -3.39 -10.46
CA TRP A 88 -25.89 -3.63 -9.61
C TRP A 88 -25.52 -4.21 -8.23
N SER A 89 -24.59 -5.17 -8.17
CA SER A 89 -24.18 -5.79 -6.90
C SER A 89 -23.40 -4.81 -6.01
N ARG A 90 -22.58 -3.94 -6.62
CA ARG A 90 -21.95 -2.82 -5.90
C ARG A 90 -22.98 -1.85 -5.33
N ILE A 91 -24.03 -1.50 -6.10
CA ILE A 91 -25.10 -0.59 -5.63
C ILE A 91 -25.77 -1.17 -4.38
N ILE A 92 -26.17 -2.44 -4.39
CA ILE A 92 -26.84 -3.09 -3.24
C ILE A 92 -25.94 -3.07 -2.00
N ILE A 93 -24.67 -3.43 -2.15
CA ILE A 93 -23.72 -3.49 -1.02
C ILE A 93 -23.46 -2.09 -0.46
N ILE A 94 -23.18 -1.11 -1.32
CA ILE A 94 -22.88 0.27 -0.90
C ILE A 94 -24.10 0.92 -0.26
N PHE A 95 -25.30 0.70 -0.80
CA PHE A 95 -26.53 1.25 -0.22
C PHE A 95 -26.87 0.61 1.12
N THR A 96 -26.73 -0.71 1.26
CA THR A 96 -26.87 -1.41 2.55
C THR A 96 -25.87 -0.87 3.58
N SER A 97 -24.60 -0.68 3.17
CA SER A 97 -23.57 -0.10 4.03
C SER A 97 -23.89 1.35 4.42
N LEU A 98 -24.38 2.17 3.50
CA LEU A 98 -24.79 3.55 3.76
C LEU A 98 -25.92 3.63 4.78
N PHE A 99 -26.96 2.79 4.62
CA PHE A 99 -28.08 2.74 5.54
C PHE A 99 -27.63 2.40 6.97
N LEU A 100 -26.80 1.36 7.11
CA LEU A 100 -26.26 0.96 8.41
C LEU A 100 -25.32 2.01 9.02
N MET A 101 -24.52 2.68 8.18
CA MET A 101 -23.65 3.77 8.59
C MET A 101 -24.46 4.95 9.14
N ILE A 102 -25.50 5.39 8.42
CA ILE A 102 -26.39 6.46 8.88
C ILE A 102 -27.06 6.06 10.20
N ARG A 103 -27.60 4.83 10.29
CA ARG A 103 -28.19 4.32 11.54
C ARG A 103 -27.22 4.38 12.71
N TYR A 104 -25.98 3.90 12.51
CA TYR A 104 -24.94 3.92 13.54
C TYR A 104 -24.59 5.34 13.98
N PHE A 105 -24.35 6.27 13.05
CA PHE A 105 -23.97 7.64 13.41
C PHE A 105 -25.11 8.46 14.00
N LEU A 106 -26.36 8.24 13.56
CA LEU A 106 -27.52 8.85 14.20
C LEU A 106 -27.65 8.39 15.65
N TRP A 107 -27.48 7.08 15.90
CA TRP A 107 -27.44 6.55 17.27
C TRP A 107 -26.27 7.12 18.07
N ARG A 108 -25.06 7.19 17.50
CA ARG A 108 -23.90 7.79 18.17
C ARG A 108 -24.16 9.24 18.58
N TRP A 109 -24.68 10.05 17.65
CA TRP A 109 -25.00 11.46 17.87
C TRP A 109 -26.08 11.67 18.94
N GLN A 110 -27.18 10.92 18.86
CA GLN A 110 -28.37 11.17 19.70
C GLN A 110 -28.33 10.48 21.06
N SER A 111 -27.82 9.26 21.15
CA SER A 111 -27.96 8.43 22.36
C SER A 111 -26.72 8.40 23.25
N THR A 112 -25.53 8.50 22.66
CA THR A 112 -24.31 8.02 23.32
C THR A 112 -23.28 9.10 23.69
N LEU A 113 -23.44 10.34 23.19
CA LEU A 113 -22.51 11.42 23.54
C LEU A 113 -22.59 11.72 25.04
N ASN A 114 -21.45 11.69 25.73
CA ASN A 114 -21.39 12.01 27.16
C ASN A 114 -21.24 13.52 27.37
N LEU A 115 -22.38 14.19 27.59
CA LEU A 115 -22.49 15.64 27.78
C LEU A 115 -22.45 16.11 29.25
N THR A 116 -22.05 15.24 30.17
CA THR A 116 -22.17 15.49 31.63
C THR A 116 -21.21 16.54 32.16
N ASN A 117 -19.99 16.62 31.64
CA ASN A 117 -18.99 17.60 32.07
C ASN A 117 -18.05 17.98 30.90
N PRO A 118 -17.30 19.09 31.02
CA PRO A 118 -16.45 19.61 29.94
C PRO A 118 -15.47 18.61 29.35
N VAL A 119 -14.83 17.84 30.23
CA VAL A 119 -13.80 16.88 29.86
C VAL A 119 -14.41 15.69 29.11
N ASN A 120 -15.45 15.06 29.67
CA ASN A 120 -16.16 13.92 29.07
C ASN A 120 -16.62 14.23 27.65
N THR A 121 -17.13 15.43 27.42
CA THR A 121 -17.68 15.84 26.14
C THR A 121 -16.62 16.10 25.08
N ILE A 122 -15.49 16.70 25.44
CA ILE A 122 -14.39 16.85 24.47
C ILE A 122 -13.91 15.49 24.00
N PHE A 123 -13.72 14.54 24.91
CA PHE A 123 -13.33 13.19 24.53
C PHE A 123 -14.45 12.46 23.78
N SER A 124 -15.72 12.66 24.17
CA SER A 124 -16.87 12.05 23.49
C SER A 124 -17.01 12.54 22.04
N ILE A 125 -16.96 13.86 21.81
CA ILE A 125 -16.99 14.48 20.48
C ILE A 125 -15.72 14.12 19.72
N GLY A 126 -14.56 14.13 20.36
CA GLY A 126 -13.29 13.75 19.76
C GLY A 126 -13.32 12.34 19.19
N ILE A 127 -13.80 11.37 19.97
CA ILE A 127 -13.96 9.98 19.50
C ILE A 127 -14.99 9.89 18.38
N PHE A 128 -16.12 10.58 18.49
CA PHE A 128 -17.12 10.62 17.42
C PHE A 128 -16.54 11.16 16.09
N LEU A 129 -15.74 12.22 16.14
CA LEU A 129 -15.05 12.77 14.97
C LEU A 129 -13.99 11.82 14.42
N ILE A 130 -13.27 11.10 15.29
CA ILE A 130 -12.32 10.06 14.87
C ILE A 130 -13.07 8.92 14.17
N GLU A 131 -14.15 8.40 14.74
CA GLU A 131 -14.99 7.37 14.11
C GLU A 131 -15.49 7.83 12.73
N LEU A 132 -15.97 9.07 12.64
CA LEU A 132 -16.42 9.68 11.39
C LEU A 132 -15.28 9.78 10.36
N ALA A 133 -14.08 10.18 10.79
CA ALA A 133 -12.89 10.23 9.96
C ALA A 133 -12.51 8.86 9.36
N PHE A 134 -12.54 7.80 10.18
CA PHE A 134 -12.22 6.44 9.74
C PHE A 134 -13.26 5.87 8.75
N ILE A 135 -14.52 6.32 8.81
CA ILE A 135 -15.61 5.75 8.02
C ILE A 135 -15.90 6.56 6.75
N ILE A 136 -15.84 7.89 6.81
CA ILE A 136 -16.26 8.76 5.70
C ILE A 136 -15.37 8.61 4.45
N SER A 137 -14.05 8.46 4.62
CA SER A 137 -13.10 8.32 3.52
C SER A 137 -13.31 6.99 2.76
N PRO A 138 -13.31 5.81 3.41
CA PRO A 138 -13.62 4.55 2.74
C PRO A 138 -15.02 4.52 2.11
N PHE A 139 -16.00 5.18 2.75
CA PHE A 139 -17.34 5.28 2.21
C PHE A 139 -17.40 6.11 0.93
N TRP A 140 -16.74 7.28 0.91
CA TRP A 140 -16.58 8.10 -0.30
C TRP A 140 -15.94 7.31 -1.45
N GLN A 141 -14.85 6.58 -1.18
CA GLN A 141 -14.20 5.73 -2.17
C GLN A 141 -15.13 4.61 -2.69
N SER A 142 -15.97 4.07 -1.82
CA SER A 142 -16.97 3.07 -2.18
C SER A 142 -18.02 3.63 -3.13
N ILE A 143 -18.46 4.88 -2.95
CA ILE A 143 -19.34 5.56 -3.92
C ILE A 143 -18.65 5.69 -5.29
N LEU A 144 -17.38 6.11 -5.32
CA LEU A 144 -16.62 6.26 -6.57
C LEU A 144 -16.50 4.94 -7.35
N MET A 145 -16.53 3.79 -6.67
CA MET A 145 -16.52 2.49 -7.36
C MET A 145 -17.71 2.27 -8.30
N LEU A 146 -18.84 2.94 -8.08
CA LEU A 146 -20.03 2.79 -8.92
C LEU A 146 -19.74 3.18 -10.38
N ASN A 147 -18.74 4.04 -10.60
CA ASN A 147 -18.37 4.62 -11.89
C ASN A 147 -16.98 4.17 -12.40
N ILE A 148 -16.46 3.02 -11.94
CA ILE A 148 -15.18 2.48 -12.45
C ILE A 148 -15.25 2.28 -13.97
N LYS A 149 -14.21 2.76 -14.66
CA LYS A 149 -14.05 2.67 -16.11
C LYS A 149 -13.35 1.37 -16.50
N ASN A 150 -13.81 0.71 -17.57
CA ASN A 150 -13.16 -0.49 -18.10
C ASN A 150 -12.03 -0.12 -19.07
N ARG A 151 -10.90 0.34 -18.53
CA ARG A 151 -9.74 0.73 -19.34
C ARG A 151 -9.05 -0.45 -20.02
N LYS A 152 -9.20 -1.68 -19.49
CA LYS A 152 -8.61 -2.88 -20.12
C LYS A 152 -9.24 -3.17 -21.49
N SER A 153 -10.58 -3.13 -21.57
CA SER A 153 -11.27 -3.28 -22.85
C SER A 153 -10.96 -2.13 -23.81
N GLN A 154 -10.83 -0.91 -23.29
CA GLN A 154 -10.38 0.23 -24.10
C GLN A 154 -8.96 0.00 -24.65
N ALA A 155 -8.04 -0.57 -23.87
CA ALA A 155 -6.70 -0.92 -24.32
C ALA A 155 -6.72 -1.98 -25.43
N ASP A 156 -7.67 -2.92 -25.40
CA ASP A 156 -7.84 -3.92 -26.47
C ASP A 156 -8.10 -3.23 -27.81
N THR A 157 -9.12 -2.37 -27.86
CA THR A 157 -9.48 -1.60 -29.06
C THR A 157 -8.36 -0.64 -29.48
N MET A 158 -7.80 0.13 -28.55
CA MET A 158 -6.76 1.12 -28.88
C MET A 158 -5.45 0.47 -29.35
N SER A 159 -5.19 -0.79 -28.96
CA SER A 159 -3.99 -1.52 -29.40
C SER A 159 -4.05 -1.94 -30.88
N GLU A 160 -5.24 -1.98 -31.49
CA GLU A 160 -5.42 -2.42 -32.88
C GLU A 160 -4.73 -1.48 -33.85
N ALA A 161 -4.90 -0.16 -33.69
CA ALA A 161 -4.22 0.84 -34.52
C ALA A 161 -2.69 0.76 -34.39
N VAL A 162 -2.18 0.38 -33.21
CA VAL A 162 -0.74 0.22 -32.96
C VAL A 162 -0.19 -1.03 -33.65
N LYS A 163 -0.89 -2.17 -33.52
CA LYS A 163 -0.55 -3.43 -34.20
C LYS A 163 -0.70 -3.30 -35.72
N GLN A 164 -1.70 -2.52 -36.14
CA GLN A 164 -1.98 -1.99 -37.48
C GLN A 164 -0.77 -1.34 -38.17
N GLY A 165 0.14 -0.76 -37.37
CA GLY A 165 1.08 0.23 -37.88
C GLY A 165 0.39 1.52 -38.36
N ILE A 166 -0.84 1.80 -37.90
CA ILE A 166 -1.58 3.04 -38.22
C ILE A 166 -1.19 4.15 -37.25
N TYR A 167 -0.95 3.81 -35.97
CA TYR A 167 -0.55 4.74 -34.92
C TYR A 167 0.73 4.28 -34.22
N TYR A 168 1.83 4.96 -34.49
CA TYR A 168 3.17 4.56 -34.05
C TYR A 168 4.03 5.75 -33.58
N PRO A 169 3.60 6.49 -32.54
CA PRO A 169 4.37 7.61 -32.03
C PRO A 169 5.76 7.18 -31.57
N THR A 170 6.73 8.07 -31.72
CA THR A 170 8.08 7.86 -31.17
C THR A 170 8.06 7.87 -29.64
N VAL A 171 8.81 6.95 -29.02
CA VAL A 171 8.81 6.74 -27.56
C VAL A 171 10.23 6.80 -27.00
N ASP A 172 10.46 7.70 -26.05
CA ASP A 172 11.68 7.69 -25.22
C ASP A 172 11.39 6.96 -23.89
N ILE A 173 12.12 5.89 -23.61
CA ILE A 173 12.07 5.16 -22.35
C ILE A 173 13.21 5.68 -21.46
N LEU A 174 12.84 6.31 -20.35
CA LEU A 174 13.75 6.91 -19.38
C LEU A 174 13.85 6.02 -18.14
N ILE A 175 15.08 5.65 -17.77
CA ILE A 175 15.38 4.83 -16.60
C ILE A 175 16.25 5.66 -15.65
N PRO A 176 15.69 6.43 -14.70
CA PRO A 176 16.48 7.15 -13.72
C PRO A 176 17.14 6.19 -12.72
N SER A 177 18.43 6.40 -12.46
CA SER A 177 19.23 5.70 -11.48
C SER A 177 20.08 6.67 -10.66
N TYR A 178 20.37 6.31 -9.41
CA TYR A 178 21.30 7.02 -8.54
C TYR A 178 22.35 6.08 -7.94
N ASN A 179 21.91 5.07 -7.18
CA ASN A 179 22.81 4.15 -6.47
C ASN A 179 22.38 2.68 -6.58
N GLU A 180 21.50 2.34 -7.52
CA GLU A 180 21.04 0.98 -7.70
C GLU A 180 22.19 0.07 -8.19
N PRO A 181 22.21 -1.22 -7.77
CA PRO A 181 23.23 -2.16 -8.21
C PRO A 181 23.19 -2.39 -9.73
N LEU A 182 24.37 -2.66 -10.32
CA LEU A 182 24.52 -2.93 -11.76
C LEU A 182 23.56 -4.01 -12.26
N GLU A 183 23.42 -5.12 -11.52
CA GLU A 183 22.54 -6.23 -11.90
C GLU A 183 21.06 -5.83 -11.99
N VAL A 184 20.62 -4.93 -11.12
CA VAL A 184 19.23 -4.42 -11.13
C VAL A 184 19.01 -3.55 -12.37
N ILE A 185 19.96 -2.66 -12.67
CA ILE A 185 19.92 -1.78 -13.85
C ILE A 185 19.99 -2.60 -15.15
N LYS A 186 20.93 -3.54 -15.23
CA LYS A 186 21.11 -4.45 -16.37
C LYS A 186 19.83 -5.21 -16.69
N ARG A 187 19.18 -5.78 -15.68
CA ARG A 187 17.90 -6.48 -15.81
C ARG A 187 16.81 -5.58 -16.38
N THR A 188 16.70 -4.35 -15.87
CA THR A 188 15.68 -3.38 -16.31
C THR A 188 15.91 -2.91 -17.74
N ILE A 189 17.16 -2.60 -18.13
CA ILE A 189 17.51 -2.24 -19.51
C ILE A 189 17.16 -3.39 -20.46
N VAL A 190 17.54 -4.62 -20.12
CA VAL A 190 17.21 -5.81 -20.93
C VAL A 190 15.70 -6.01 -21.05
N GLY A 191 14.93 -5.80 -19.98
CA GLY A 191 13.47 -5.83 -20.05
C GLY A 191 12.90 -4.75 -20.97
N CYS A 192 13.44 -3.53 -20.92
CA CYS A 192 13.03 -2.46 -21.84
C CYS A 192 13.37 -2.77 -23.30
N GLN A 193 14.50 -3.44 -23.56
CA GLN A 193 14.88 -3.91 -24.90
C GLN A 193 13.88 -4.95 -25.44
N ALA A 194 13.31 -5.77 -24.55
CA ALA A 194 12.35 -6.81 -24.89
C ALA A 194 10.96 -6.30 -25.28
N ILE A 195 10.64 -5.02 -25.07
CA ILE A 195 9.35 -4.45 -25.47
C ILE A 195 9.19 -4.57 -27.00
N GLU A 196 8.09 -5.17 -27.45
CA GLU A 196 7.75 -5.36 -28.86
C GLU A 196 7.22 -4.05 -29.46
N TYR A 197 8.15 -3.13 -29.77
CA TYR A 197 7.86 -1.84 -30.37
C TYR A 197 9.09 -1.27 -31.08
N ASN A 198 8.97 -0.89 -32.34
CA ASN A 198 10.12 -0.50 -33.17
C ASN A 198 10.56 0.96 -32.92
N TYR A 199 9.63 1.86 -32.63
CA TYR A 199 9.89 3.30 -32.50
C TYR A 199 10.24 3.72 -31.07
N LYS A 200 11.04 2.90 -30.37
CA LYS A 200 11.48 3.17 -28.99
C LYS A 200 12.98 3.46 -28.92
N LYS A 201 13.37 4.39 -28.07
CA LYS A 201 14.75 4.63 -27.65
C LYS A 201 14.86 4.48 -26.14
N ILE A 202 15.96 3.90 -25.65
CA ILE A 202 16.15 3.61 -24.22
C ILE A 202 17.30 4.46 -23.70
N TYR A 203 17.02 5.25 -22.67
CA TYR A 203 17.98 6.14 -22.00
C TYR A 203 18.08 5.75 -20.54
N LEU A 204 19.31 5.47 -20.09
CA LEU A 204 19.63 5.39 -18.68
C LEU A 204 20.08 6.76 -18.19
N LEU A 205 19.43 7.27 -17.15
CA LEU A 205 19.71 8.58 -16.58
C LEU A 205 20.46 8.40 -15.25
N ASP A 206 21.78 8.45 -15.29
CA ASP A 206 22.64 8.18 -14.13
C ASP A 206 22.97 9.47 -13.37
N ASP A 207 22.25 9.68 -12.26
CA ASP A 207 22.45 10.81 -11.36
C ASP A 207 23.61 10.60 -10.38
N GLY A 208 24.25 9.41 -10.42
CA GLY A 208 25.43 9.05 -9.63
C GLY A 208 26.76 9.18 -10.39
N ASN A 209 26.72 9.45 -11.70
CA ASN A 209 27.87 9.59 -12.60
C ASN A 209 28.92 8.47 -12.42
N ARG A 210 28.46 7.21 -12.53
CA ARG A 210 29.26 6.01 -12.29
C ARG A 210 29.80 5.44 -13.60
N GLU A 211 31.12 5.31 -13.70
CA GLU A 211 31.79 4.81 -14.91
C GLU A 211 31.34 3.38 -15.29
N GLU A 212 31.16 2.51 -14.30
CA GLU A 212 30.66 1.13 -14.51
C GLU A 212 29.28 1.11 -15.20
N ILE A 213 28.44 2.13 -14.94
CA ILE A 213 27.12 2.26 -15.54
C ILE A 213 27.22 2.73 -16.99
N ARG A 214 28.16 3.64 -17.29
CA ARG A 214 28.46 4.07 -18.67
C ARG A 214 28.91 2.88 -19.52
N GLN A 215 29.84 2.07 -19.01
CA GLN A 215 30.31 0.85 -19.67
C GLN A 215 29.18 -0.16 -19.89
N LEU A 216 28.29 -0.31 -18.91
CA LEU A 216 27.10 -1.16 -19.05
C LEU A 216 26.18 -0.67 -20.18
N CYS A 217 25.95 0.63 -20.30
CA CYS A 217 25.15 1.21 -21.39
C CYS A 217 25.76 0.95 -22.77
N GLU A 218 27.08 1.10 -22.90
CA GLU A 218 27.81 0.78 -24.13
C GLU A 218 27.67 -0.70 -24.49
N GLN A 219 27.88 -1.60 -23.52
CA GLN A 219 27.74 -3.04 -23.70
C GLN A 219 26.31 -3.42 -24.12
N LEU A 220 25.30 -2.82 -23.49
CA LEU A 220 23.89 -3.11 -23.78
C LEU A 220 23.36 -2.36 -25.01
N LYS A 221 24.09 -1.36 -25.53
CA LYS A 221 23.66 -0.47 -26.62
C LYS A 221 22.41 0.35 -26.26
N CYS A 222 22.39 0.97 -25.08
CA CYS A 222 21.41 2.00 -24.74
C CYS A 222 22.09 3.37 -24.56
N TYR A 223 21.31 4.44 -24.61
CA TYR A 223 21.83 5.80 -24.45
C TYR A 223 22.10 6.10 -22.98
N TYR A 224 23.22 6.75 -22.69
CA TYR A 224 23.62 7.16 -21.36
C TYR A 224 23.51 8.69 -21.24
N ILE A 225 22.80 9.16 -20.22
CA ILE A 225 22.71 10.58 -19.87
C ILE A 225 23.12 10.70 -18.39
N SER A 226 24.02 11.64 -18.11
CA SER A 226 24.43 12.00 -16.76
C SER A 226 24.50 13.53 -16.66
N ARG A 227 24.56 14.04 -15.43
CA ARG A 227 24.69 15.48 -15.16
C ARG A 227 25.65 15.71 -14.01
N GLU A 228 26.30 16.88 -14.01
CA GLU A 228 27.33 17.22 -13.03
C GLU A 228 26.77 17.43 -11.62
N ASN A 229 25.56 18.00 -11.51
CA ASN A 229 24.94 18.36 -10.24
C ASN A 229 23.59 17.65 -10.04
N SER A 230 23.46 16.89 -8.96
CA SER A 230 22.23 16.15 -8.58
C SER A 230 21.15 17.05 -7.94
N ILE A 231 20.92 18.24 -8.49
CA ILE A 231 19.91 19.19 -7.97
C ILE A 231 18.51 18.66 -8.31
N HIS A 232 17.57 18.76 -7.37
CA HIS A 232 16.17 18.28 -7.51
C HIS A 232 16.03 16.76 -7.75
N ALA A 233 17.05 15.97 -7.43
CA ALA A 233 17.02 14.50 -7.47
C ALA A 233 16.40 13.96 -8.79
N LYS A 234 15.51 12.96 -8.70
CA LYS A 234 14.86 12.31 -9.85
C LYS A 234 14.15 13.30 -10.79
N ALA A 235 13.41 14.28 -10.27
CA ALA A 235 12.69 15.26 -11.08
C ALA A 235 13.65 16.09 -11.94
N GLY A 236 14.75 16.55 -11.34
CA GLY A 236 15.79 17.28 -12.06
C GLY A 236 16.49 16.41 -13.11
N ASN A 237 16.74 15.13 -12.80
CA ASN A 237 17.36 14.19 -13.74
C ASN A 237 16.47 13.95 -14.97
N LEU A 238 15.18 13.74 -14.73
CA LEU A 238 14.19 13.62 -15.81
C LEU A 238 14.11 14.89 -16.66
N ASN A 239 14.04 16.08 -16.05
CA ASN A 239 14.00 17.35 -16.78
C ASN A 239 15.28 17.62 -17.58
N HIS A 240 16.45 17.23 -17.07
CA HIS A 240 17.69 17.31 -17.82
C HIS A 240 17.64 16.43 -19.07
N ALA A 241 17.15 15.20 -18.94
CA ALA A 241 16.97 14.30 -20.08
C ALA A 241 15.94 14.82 -21.10
N LEU A 242 14.88 15.53 -20.66
CA LEU A 242 13.90 16.13 -21.59
C LEU A 242 14.57 17.08 -22.60
N SER A 243 15.62 17.80 -22.19
CA SER A 243 16.37 18.71 -23.07
C SER A 243 17.24 18.02 -24.12
N GLN A 244 17.47 16.71 -23.99
CA GLN A 244 18.37 15.92 -24.85
C GLN A 244 17.63 14.86 -25.67
N THR A 245 16.30 14.79 -25.54
CA THR A 245 15.48 13.72 -26.11
C THR A 245 14.26 14.31 -26.83
N ASN A 246 13.71 13.61 -27.82
CA ASN A 246 12.73 14.19 -28.77
C ASN A 246 11.53 13.29 -29.12
N GLY A 247 11.33 12.18 -28.44
CA GLY A 247 10.18 11.28 -28.64
C GLY A 247 8.85 11.91 -28.24
N GLU A 248 7.81 11.70 -29.04
CA GLU A 248 6.47 12.25 -28.80
C GLU A 248 5.85 11.81 -27.45
N LEU A 249 6.15 10.57 -27.06
CA LEU A 249 5.77 10.00 -25.77
C LEU A 249 7.02 9.68 -24.95
N ILE A 250 6.90 9.82 -23.64
CA ILE A 250 7.95 9.47 -22.68
C ILE A 250 7.41 8.38 -21.77
N VAL A 251 8.21 7.35 -21.54
CA VAL A 251 7.95 6.29 -20.57
C VAL A 251 8.98 6.41 -19.46
N VAL A 252 8.56 6.27 -18.22
CA VAL A 252 9.49 6.26 -17.08
C VAL A 252 9.38 4.92 -16.35
N PHE A 253 10.51 4.23 -16.20
CA PHE A 253 10.65 3.08 -15.32
C PHE A 253 11.71 3.36 -14.27
N ASP A 254 11.38 3.18 -13.00
CA ASP A 254 12.42 3.11 -11.96
C ASP A 254 13.43 2.00 -12.31
N ALA A 255 14.68 2.17 -11.88
CA ALA A 255 15.77 1.25 -12.22
C ALA A 255 15.54 -0.21 -11.81
N ASP A 256 14.56 -0.51 -10.95
CA ASP A 256 14.17 -1.85 -10.53
C ASP A 256 12.87 -2.39 -11.17
N PHE A 257 12.24 -1.64 -12.08
CA PHE A 257 10.99 -2.01 -12.76
C PHE A 257 11.21 -2.59 -14.16
N ILE A 258 10.78 -3.84 -14.34
CA ILE A 258 10.98 -4.58 -15.58
C ILE A 258 9.64 -4.68 -16.32
N PRO A 259 9.53 -4.15 -17.55
CA PRO A 259 8.30 -4.18 -18.33
C PRO A 259 8.02 -5.55 -18.98
N THR A 260 6.77 -5.80 -19.32
CA THR A 260 6.37 -6.90 -20.20
C THR A 260 6.55 -6.53 -21.67
N THR A 261 6.70 -7.52 -22.56
CA THR A 261 6.97 -7.28 -23.99
C THR A 261 5.85 -6.47 -24.65
N ASN A 262 4.60 -6.63 -24.18
CA ASN A 262 3.44 -5.91 -24.67
C ASN A 262 3.19 -4.53 -24.02
N PHE A 263 4.12 -3.97 -23.22
CA PHE A 263 3.89 -2.71 -22.49
C PHE A 263 3.41 -1.59 -23.42
N LEU A 264 4.17 -1.27 -24.48
CA LEU A 264 3.84 -0.13 -25.36
C LEU A 264 2.62 -0.41 -26.24
N THR A 265 2.45 -1.64 -26.74
CA THR A 265 1.27 -2.00 -27.53
C THR A 265 -0.04 -1.87 -26.75
N ARG A 266 0.01 -1.97 -25.42
CA ARG A 266 -1.13 -1.79 -24.52
C ARG A 266 -1.34 -0.34 -24.04
N THR A 267 -0.34 0.53 -24.14
CA THR A 267 -0.41 1.89 -23.56
C THR A 267 -0.44 3.01 -24.60
N VAL A 268 0.37 2.95 -25.67
CA VAL A 268 0.54 4.11 -26.57
C VAL A 268 -0.74 4.43 -27.34
N GLY A 269 -1.56 3.43 -27.66
CA GLY A 269 -2.81 3.61 -28.40
C GLY A 269 -3.81 4.58 -27.75
N PHE A 270 -3.74 4.78 -26.43
CA PHE A 270 -4.59 5.77 -25.74
C PHE A 270 -4.29 7.21 -26.16
N PHE A 271 -3.06 7.50 -26.58
CA PHE A 271 -2.63 8.86 -26.96
C PHE A 271 -3.14 9.31 -28.33
N GLN A 272 -3.98 8.51 -29.00
CA GLN A 272 -4.85 8.99 -30.07
C GLN A 272 -5.81 10.08 -29.56
N ASP A 273 -6.21 10.04 -28.28
CA ASP A 273 -6.94 11.14 -27.64
C ASP A 273 -5.96 12.21 -27.16
N ILE A 274 -6.02 13.40 -27.76
CA ILE A 274 -5.17 14.55 -27.44
C ILE A 274 -5.37 15.04 -26.00
N LYS A 275 -6.52 14.74 -25.37
CA LYS A 275 -6.79 15.12 -23.98
C LYS A 275 -6.00 14.29 -22.99
N ILE A 276 -5.53 13.10 -23.35
CA ILE A 276 -4.74 12.26 -22.45
C ILE A 276 -3.32 12.82 -22.38
N GLY A 277 -2.95 13.32 -21.19
CA GLY A 277 -1.62 13.80 -20.87
C GLY A 277 -0.75 12.70 -20.27
N LEU A 278 -1.33 11.86 -19.40
CA LEU A 278 -0.60 10.79 -18.72
C LEU A 278 -1.46 9.52 -18.58
N LEU A 279 -0.84 8.37 -18.83
CA LEU A 279 -1.39 7.05 -18.55
C LEU A 279 -0.48 6.35 -17.54
N GLN A 280 -1.01 6.10 -16.34
CA GLN A 280 -0.37 5.28 -15.32
C GLN A 280 -0.83 3.83 -15.47
N THR A 281 0.11 2.88 -15.46
CA THR A 281 -0.25 1.46 -15.44
C THR A 281 -0.18 0.89 -14.03
N TYR A 282 -0.66 -0.34 -13.87
CA TYR A 282 -0.53 -1.12 -12.66
C TYR A 282 0.94 -1.48 -12.42
N GLN A 283 1.46 -1.15 -11.23
CA GLN A 283 2.77 -1.61 -10.78
C GLN A 283 2.63 -2.92 -9.99
N SER A 284 3.20 -4.01 -10.51
CA SER A 284 3.38 -5.27 -9.76
C SER A 284 4.70 -5.28 -9.02
N PHE A 285 4.83 -6.20 -8.06
CA PHE A 285 6.09 -6.46 -7.37
C PHE A 285 6.38 -7.95 -7.37
N TYR A 286 7.59 -8.33 -7.77
CA TYR A 286 8.02 -9.73 -7.82
C TYR A 286 8.74 -10.18 -6.54
N SER A 287 8.81 -9.29 -5.54
CA SER A 287 9.27 -9.61 -4.19
C SER A 287 8.20 -9.22 -3.17
N HIS A 288 8.01 -10.05 -2.15
CA HIS A 288 7.08 -9.77 -1.05
C HIS A 288 7.55 -8.59 -0.19
N ASP A 289 6.60 -7.86 0.38
CA ASP A 289 6.91 -6.81 1.34
C ASP A 289 7.33 -7.42 2.69
N PRO A 290 8.07 -6.67 3.53
CA PRO A 290 8.62 -7.21 4.76
C PRO A 290 7.54 -7.53 5.81
N ILE A 291 6.36 -6.91 5.76
CA ILE A 291 5.30 -7.17 6.73
C ILE A 291 4.72 -8.56 6.50
N ALA A 292 4.36 -8.87 5.25
CA ALA A 292 3.92 -10.22 4.88
C ALA A 292 4.98 -11.28 5.16
N ARG A 293 6.23 -11.01 4.81
CA ARG A 293 7.35 -11.91 5.04
C ARG A 293 7.61 -12.14 6.52
N ASN A 294 7.70 -11.08 7.33
CA ASN A 294 8.03 -11.19 8.76
C ASN A 294 6.91 -11.86 9.56
N LEU A 295 5.65 -11.83 9.07
CA LEU A 295 4.55 -12.64 9.61
C LEU A 295 4.56 -14.11 9.12
N GLY A 296 5.40 -14.46 8.15
CA GLY A 296 5.40 -15.80 7.52
C GLY A 296 4.19 -16.05 6.62
N LEU A 297 3.68 -14.99 5.99
CA LEU A 297 2.49 -14.97 5.15
C LEU A 297 2.79 -14.53 3.70
N ASP A 298 4.07 -14.45 3.32
CA ASP A 298 4.55 -14.01 2.00
C ASP A 298 3.82 -14.71 0.84
N ASP A 299 3.66 -16.03 0.90
CA ASP A 299 2.94 -16.81 -0.11
C ASP A 299 1.41 -16.84 0.06
N LYS A 300 0.86 -16.14 1.06
CA LYS A 300 -0.55 -16.22 1.46
C LYS A 300 -1.31 -14.92 1.31
N ILE A 301 -0.63 -13.78 1.39
CA ILE A 301 -1.24 -12.46 1.29
C ILE A 301 -0.59 -11.60 0.21
N PRO A 302 -1.36 -10.74 -0.47
CA PRO A 302 -0.80 -9.79 -1.44
C PRO A 302 0.11 -8.77 -0.75
N THR A 303 0.99 -8.14 -1.53
CA THR A 303 1.81 -7.05 -1.00
C THR A 303 0.97 -5.84 -0.62
N GLU A 304 1.43 -5.05 0.34
CA GLU A 304 0.68 -3.88 0.82
C GLU A 304 0.18 -2.93 -0.28
N VAL A 305 1.05 -2.64 -1.25
CA VAL A 305 0.81 -1.65 -2.31
C VAL A 305 -0.28 -2.13 -3.30
N GLU A 306 -0.63 -3.41 -3.30
CA GLU A 306 -1.66 -3.99 -4.16
C GLU A 306 -3.02 -3.32 -4.00
N ILE A 307 -3.39 -2.88 -2.79
CA ILE A 307 -4.65 -2.15 -2.57
C ILE A 307 -4.67 -0.84 -3.35
N PHE A 308 -3.52 -0.20 -3.52
CA PHE A 308 -3.40 1.04 -4.27
C PHE A 308 -3.62 0.83 -5.76
N SER A 309 -2.95 -0.16 -6.35
CA SER A 309 -3.10 -0.48 -7.77
C SER A 309 -4.46 -1.14 -8.09
N ARG A 310 -5.02 -1.95 -7.18
CA ARG A 310 -6.25 -2.72 -7.48
C ARG A 310 -7.53 -2.01 -7.15
N TYR A 311 -7.49 -1.05 -6.22
CA TYR A 311 -8.66 -0.36 -5.71
C TYR A 311 -8.51 1.16 -5.80
N TYR A 312 -7.55 1.79 -5.12
CA TYR A 312 -7.48 3.26 -5.03
C TYR A 312 -7.32 3.95 -6.39
N GLN A 313 -6.49 3.42 -7.28
CA GLN A 313 -6.31 4.00 -8.61
C GLN A 313 -7.55 3.88 -9.50
N LEU A 314 -8.31 2.79 -9.37
CA LEU A 314 -9.56 2.59 -10.13
C LEU A 314 -10.65 3.58 -9.70
N VAL A 315 -10.83 3.75 -8.39
CA VAL A 315 -11.84 4.70 -7.88
C VAL A 315 -11.47 6.12 -8.25
N ARG A 316 -10.18 6.45 -8.27
CA ARG A 316 -9.68 7.76 -8.69
C ARG A 316 -9.82 8.03 -10.18
N ASP A 317 -9.57 7.04 -11.06
CA ASP A 317 -9.77 7.18 -12.51
C ASP A 317 -11.25 7.43 -12.87
N SER A 318 -12.20 6.98 -12.04
CA SER A 318 -13.64 7.21 -12.26
C SER A 318 -13.98 8.70 -12.39
N ILE A 319 -13.24 9.57 -11.69
CA ILE A 319 -13.42 11.03 -11.65
C ILE A 319 -12.22 11.81 -12.21
N ASN A 320 -11.37 11.16 -13.02
CA ASN A 320 -10.16 11.75 -13.63
C ASN A 320 -9.19 12.33 -12.58
N THR A 321 -8.89 11.55 -11.54
CA THR A 321 -7.91 11.89 -10.49
C THR A 321 -6.93 10.75 -10.23
N ALA A 322 -6.72 9.87 -11.22
CA ALA A 322 -5.69 8.85 -11.14
C ALA A 322 -4.34 9.51 -10.81
N LEU A 323 -3.54 8.85 -10.00
CA LEU A 323 -2.25 9.40 -9.57
C LEU A 323 -1.15 8.81 -10.43
N CYS A 324 -0.19 9.63 -10.82
CA CYS A 324 1.13 9.14 -11.21
C CYS A 324 1.93 8.85 -9.93
N TYR A 325 2.50 7.66 -9.83
CA TYR A 325 3.21 7.21 -8.63
C TYR A 325 4.57 6.59 -8.97
N GLY A 326 5.26 7.24 -9.91
CA GLY A 326 6.72 7.24 -9.96
C GLY A 326 7.32 6.38 -11.05
N SER A 327 6.66 5.30 -11.45
CA SER A 327 7.17 4.35 -12.44
C SER A 327 6.03 3.76 -13.26
N SER A 328 6.36 3.16 -14.39
CA SER A 328 5.44 2.42 -15.23
C SER A 328 4.27 3.27 -15.75
N PHE A 329 4.60 4.47 -16.20
CA PHE A 329 3.66 5.40 -16.82
C PHE A 329 4.19 5.90 -18.17
N VAL A 330 3.25 6.34 -19.00
CA VAL A 330 3.50 7.02 -20.27
C VAL A 330 2.96 8.43 -20.17
N ILE A 331 3.71 9.41 -20.65
CA ILE A 331 3.33 10.82 -20.64
C ILE A 331 3.54 11.43 -22.03
N ARG A 332 2.61 12.28 -22.46
CA ARG A 332 2.73 13.03 -23.72
C ARG A 332 3.70 14.18 -23.52
N ARG A 333 4.81 14.19 -24.27
CA ARG A 333 5.87 15.20 -24.16
C ARG A 333 5.32 16.62 -24.27
N GLN A 334 4.52 16.90 -25.30
CA GLN A 334 3.92 18.22 -25.51
C GLN A 334 3.11 18.71 -24.30
N SER A 335 2.37 17.81 -23.63
CA SER A 335 1.59 18.19 -22.44
C SER A 335 2.48 18.45 -21.22
N LEU A 336 3.59 17.70 -21.10
CA LEU A 336 4.58 17.85 -20.05
C LEU A 336 5.37 19.16 -20.21
N GLU A 337 5.83 19.47 -21.42
CA GLU A 337 6.56 20.71 -21.71
C GLU A 337 5.67 21.94 -21.50
N LYS A 338 4.38 21.86 -21.85
CA LYS A 338 3.41 22.93 -21.60
C LYS A 338 3.27 23.28 -20.12
N ILE A 339 3.41 22.31 -19.22
CA ILE A 339 3.36 22.55 -17.78
C ILE A 339 4.73 22.89 -17.15
N GLY A 340 5.79 23.00 -17.97
CA GLY A 340 7.14 23.33 -17.51
C GLY A 340 7.99 22.12 -17.11
N GLY A 341 7.65 20.91 -17.54
CA GLY A 341 8.36 19.68 -17.18
C GLY A 341 7.85 19.01 -15.91
N PHE A 342 8.64 18.08 -15.37
CA PHE A 342 8.37 17.41 -14.10
C PHE A 342 8.52 18.40 -12.93
N VAL A 343 7.60 18.33 -11.96
CA VAL A 343 7.58 19.25 -10.81
C VAL A 343 8.76 19.00 -9.86
N ILE A 344 9.56 20.03 -9.57
CA ILE A 344 10.82 19.89 -8.81
C ILE A 344 10.73 20.25 -7.31
N ASN A 345 9.61 20.84 -6.86
CA ASN A 345 9.48 21.45 -5.53
C ASN A 345 8.95 20.48 -4.44
N SER A 346 8.94 19.17 -4.70
CA SER A 346 8.40 18.16 -3.78
C SER A 346 9.12 16.82 -3.90
N LEU A 347 9.08 16.01 -2.83
CA LEU A 347 9.60 14.64 -2.81
C LEU A 347 8.74 13.62 -3.58
N SER A 348 7.55 14.05 -4.04
CA SER A 348 6.60 13.28 -4.83
C SER A 348 6.33 13.99 -6.17
N GLU A 349 7.38 14.16 -6.96
CA GLU A 349 7.36 14.89 -8.24
C GLU A 349 6.31 14.35 -9.21
N ASP A 350 6.15 13.03 -9.22
CA ASP A 350 5.22 12.25 -10.01
C ASP A 350 3.77 12.67 -9.76
N TYR A 351 3.35 12.66 -8.50
CA TYR A 351 2.01 13.02 -8.07
C TYR A 351 1.68 14.46 -8.46
N HIS A 352 2.61 15.38 -8.24
CA HIS A 352 2.41 16.80 -8.55
C HIS A 352 2.40 17.09 -10.04
N THR A 353 3.22 16.40 -10.81
CA THR A 353 3.19 16.48 -12.28
C THR A 353 1.82 16.07 -12.79
N GLY A 354 1.24 14.98 -12.25
CA GLY A 354 -0.13 14.56 -12.55
C GLY A 354 -1.20 15.61 -12.19
N ILE A 355 -1.11 16.22 -11.00
CA ILE A 355 -2.03 17.30 -10.59
C ILE A 355 -1.92 18.50 -11.55
N LYS A 356 -0.70 18.89 -11.92
CA LYS A 356 -0.47 20.04 -12.78
C LYS A 356 -1.02 19.80 -14.19
N LEU A 357 -0.83 18.60 -14.75
CA LEU A 357 -1.48 18.19 -16.00
C LEU A 357 -3.02 18.31 -15.90
N ALA A 358 -3.61 17.78 -14.82
CA ALA A 358 -5.05 17.83 -14.62
C ALA A 358 -5.57 19.28 -14.48
N SER A 359 -4.79 20.18 -13.88
CA SER A 359 -5.14 21.61 -13.77
C SER A 359 -5.19 22.32 -15.13
N GLU A 360 -4.43 21.84 -16.11
CA GLU A 360 -4.43 22.33 -17.50
C GLU A 360 -5.41 21.55 -18.40
N ASN A 361 -6.43 20.90 -17.81
CA ASN A 361 -7.47 20.11 -18.48
C ASN A 361 -6.99 18.84 -19.22
N TYR A 362 -5.75 18.39 -19.01
CA TYR A 362 -5.34 17.07 -19.47
C TYR A 362 -5.91 15.97 -18.58
N GLN A 363 -6.19 14.81 -19.15
CA GLN A 363 -6.60 13.62 -18.43
C GLN A 363 -5.38 12.85 -17.96
N VAL A 364 -5.37 12.53 -16.67
CA VAL A 364 -4.52 11.52 -16.06
C VAL A 364 -5.37 10.28 -15.84
N ILE A 365 -5.04 9.20 -16.55
CA ILE A 365 -5.83 7.96 -16.58
C ILE A 365 -5.05 6.78 -16.02
N TYR A 366 -5.77 5.73 -15.61
CA TYR A 366 -5.18 4.54 -15.04
C TYR A 366 -5.57 3.25 -15.76
N LEU A 367 -4.59 2.47 -16.22
CA LEU A 367 -4.79 1.15 -16.79
C LEU A 367 -4.47 0.06 -15.75
N LYS A 368 -5.51 -0.62 -15.25
CA LYS A 368 -5.40 -1.78 -14.33
C LYS A 368 -4.95 -3.04 -15.07
N GLU A 369 -3.76 -3.00 -15.65
CA GLU A 369 -3.09 -4.13 -16.29
C GLU A 369 -1.63 -4.14 -15.88
N SER A 370 -1.18 -5.27 -15.35
CA SER A 370 0.19 -5.41 -14.85
C SER A 370 1.17 -5.58 -16.00
N LEU A 371 1.71 -4.46 -16.48
CA LEU A 371 2.62 -4.39 -17.61
C LEU A 371 4.09 -4.23 -17.18
N SER A 372 4.36 -4.24 -15.88
CA SER A 372 5.72 -4.21 -15.34
C SER A 372 5.74 -4.72 -13.90
N ALA A 373 6.88 -5.21 -13.42
CA ALA A 373 7.06 -5.52 -12.01
C ALA A 373 8.38 -5.01 -11.45
N GLY A 374 8.34 -4.51 -10.21
CA GLY A 374 9.49 -3.98 -9.48
C GLY A 374 9.85 -4.73 -8.20
N LEU A 375 10.79 -4.17 -7.43
CA LEU A 375 11.19 -4.69 -6.12
C LEU A 375 10.50 -3.91 -4.98
N SER A 376 9.92 -4.66 -4.06
CA SER A 376 9.44 -4.16 -2.76
C SER A 376 10.62 -3.76 -1.86
N ALA A 377 10.32 -3.05 -0.77
CA ALA A 377 11.32 -2.79 0.27
C ALA A 377 11.87 -4.11 0.85
N GLU A 378 13.18 -4.16 1.07
CA GLU A 378 13.83 -5.42 1.48
C GLU A 378 13.68 -5.74 2.97
N ASN A 379 13.43 -4.75 3.82
CA ASN A 379 13.29 -4.87 5.27
C ASN A 379 12.30 -3.84 5.83
N ILE A 380 11.84 -4.05 7.07
CA ILE A 380 10.79 -3.20 7.66
C ILE A 380 11.23 -1.74 7.80
N PHE A 381 12.51 -1.49 8.10
CA PHE A 381 13.05 -0.14 8.17
C PHE A 381 12.98 0.60 6.82
N GLY A 382 13.38 -0.05 5.73
CA GLY A 382 13.27 0.48 4.37
C GLY A 382 11.81 0.72 3.97
N HIS A 383 10.92 -0.19 4.36
CA HIS A 383 9.47 -0.04 4.12
C HIS A 383 8.92 1.22 4.81
N ILE A 384 9.19 1.39 6.11
CA ILE A 384 8.75 2.58 6.87
C ILE A 384 9.37 3.85 6.31
N ARG A 385 10.66 3.84 5.95
CA ARG A 385 11.33 4.99 5.33
C ARG A 385 10.63 5.43 4.03
N GLN A 386 10.21 4.48 3.19
CA GLN A 386 9.46 4.80 1.96
C GLN A 386 8.11 5.46 2.29
N ARG A 387 7.36 4.94 3.28
CA ARG A 387 6.04 5.51 3.64
C ARG A 387 6.17 6.89 4.27
N LYS A 388 7.22 7.12 5.08
CA LYS A 388 7.55 8.47 5.59
C LYS A 388 7.78 9.45 4.44
N ARG A 389 8.52 9.05 3.39
CA ARG A 389 8.72 9.88 2.20
C ARG A 389 7.40 10.19 1.49
N TRP A 390 6.54 9.20 1.29
CA TRP A 390 5.24 9.38 0.64
C TRP A 390 4.30 10.28 1.45
N ALA A 391 4.25 10.10 2.77
CA ALA A 391 3.49 10.95 3.67
C ALA A 391 3.97 12.40 3.59
N ARG A 392 5.28 12.63 3.70
CA ARG A 392 5.88 13.95 3.60
C ARG A 392 5.61 14.60 2.24
N GLY A 393 5.89 13.91 1.13
CA GLY A 393 5.66 14.42 -0.22
C GLY A 393 4.18 14.76 -0.46
N THR A 394 3.27 13.93 0.03
CA THR A 394 1.83 14.18 -0.07
C THR A 394 1.40 15.39 0.78
N ILE A 395 1.96 15.59 1.97
CA ILE A 395 1.60 16.72 2.84
C ILE A 395 2.27 18.03 2.39
N GLN A 396 3.48 17.96 1.82
CA GLN A 396 4.18 19.09 1.19
C GLN A 396 3.31 19.77 0.13
N THR A 397 2.39 19.03 -0.50
CA THR A 397 1.34 19.57 -1.37
C THR A 397 0.61 20.78 -0.80
N LEU A 398 0.38 20.82 0.52
CA LEU A 398 -0.32 21.94 1.16
C LEU A 398 0.51 23.24 1.21
N PHE A 399 1.80 23.16 0.89
CA PHE A 399 2.80 24.21 1.05
C PHE A 399 3.48 24.66 -0.25
N ILE A 400 3.16 24.02 -1.39
CA ILE A 400 3.69 24.37 -2.71
C ILE A 400 2.63 24.97 -3.64
N ALA A 401 3.04 25.52 -4.78
CA ALA A 401 2.15 26.12 -5.76
C ALA A 401 1.18 25.10 -6.38
N GLU A 402 1.60 23.84 -6.49
CA GLU A 402 0.84 22.72 -7.03
C GLU A 402 -0.19 22.15 -6.04
N ASN A 403 -0.63 22.94 -5.06
CA ASN A 403 -1.67 22.56 -4.10
C ASN A 403 -3.02 22.37 -4.83
N PRO A 404 -3.57 21.14 -4.92
CA PRO A 404 -4.78 20.84 -5.67
C PRO A 404 -6.02 21.56 -5.10
N LEU A 405 -6.00 21.96 -3.83
CA LEU A 405 -7.10 22.70 -3.22
C LEU A 405 -7.15 24.15 -3.74
N LYS A 406 -5.98 24.74 -4.03
CA LYS A 406 -5.83 26.13 -4.45
C LYS A 406 -5.65 26.30 -5.95
N LEU A 407 -5.15 25.29 -6.65
CA LEU A 407 -4.98 25.31 -8.10
C LEU A 407 -6.30 25.60 -8.82
N LYS A 408 -6.21 26.45 -9.85
CA LYS A 408 -7.30 26.71 -10.80
C LYS A 408 -7.37 25.55 -11.80
N GLY A 409 -8.50 25.39 -12.49
CA GLY A 409 -8.72 24.34 -13.50
C GLY A 409 -9.18 22.98 -12.96
N LEU A 410 -8.88 22.65 -11.69
CA LEU A 410 -9.43 21.45 -11.05
C LEU A 410 -10.90 21.64 -10.62
N LYS A 411 -11.74 20.65 -10.94
CA LYS A 411 -13.13 20.58 -10.50
C LYS A 411 -13.24 20.32 -9.00
N TRP A 412 -14.29 20.80 -8.35
CA TRP A 412 -14.43 20.70 -6.89
C TRP A 412 -14.39 19.25 -6.38
N TRP A 413 -14.95 18.28 -7.11
CA TRP A 413 -14.87 16.86 -6.74
C TRP A 413 -13.45 16.28 -6.91
N GLN A 414 -12.66 16.79 -7.87
CA GLN A 414 -11.25 16.42 -7.99
C GLN A 414 -10.46 16.96 -6.80
N LYS A 415 -10.74 18.22 -6.39
CA LYS A 415 -10.16 18.80 -5.17
C LYS A 415 -10.50 17.98 -3.93
N LEU A 416 -11.76 17.55 -3.80
CA LEU A 416 -12.21 16.69 -2.71
C LEU A 416 -11.48 15.34 -2.70
N ALA A 417 -11.29 14.71 -3.87
CA ALA A 417 -10.52 13.46 -3.96
C ALA A 417 -9.05 13.64 -3.57
N HIS A 418 -8.42 14.75 -3.93
CA HIS A 418 -7.06 15.05 -3.47
C HIS A 418 -7.00 15.36 -1.97
N LEU A 419 -7.99 16.09 -1.43
CA LEU A 419 -8.13 16.35 0.00
C LEU A 419 -8.24 15.04 0.79
N GLU A 420 -9.07 14.12 0.31
CA GLU A 420 -9.26 12.80 0.89
C GLU A 420 -7.96 11.98 0.90
N GLY A 421 -7.18 12.01 -0.19
CA GLY A 421 -5.86 11.36 -0.24
C GLY A 421 -4.83 11.96 0.72
N ILE A 422 -4.88 13.28 0.95
CA ILE A 422 -4.05 13.94 1.98
C ILE A 422 -4.52 13.50 3.37
N PHE A 423 -5.83 13.48 3.60
CA PHE A 423 -6.44 13.11 4.87
C PHE A 423 -6.13 11.67 5.27
N GLN A 424 -6.01 10.74 4.32
CA GLN A 424 -5.69 9.33 4.59
C GLN A 424 -4.39 9.16 5.39
N TRP A 425 -3.40 10.03 5.23
CA TRP A 425 -2.18 9.99 6.04
C TRP A 425 -2.43 10.33 7.52
N PHE A 426 -3.42 11.17 7.81
CA PHE A 426 -3.81 11.53 9.17
C PHE A 426 -4.53 10.39 9.91
N ILE A 427 -4.87 9.28 9.25
CA ILE A 427 -5.36 8.08 9.92
C ILE A 427 -4.32 7.50 10.89
N SER A 428 -3.01 7.62 10.59
CA SER A 428 -1.94 7.15 11.48
C SER A 428 -1.96 7.82 12.87
N PRO A 429 -1.97 9.17 13.00
CA PRO A 429 -2.09 9.82 14.31
C PRO A 429 -3.43 9.56 14.99
N LEU A 430 -4.53 9.48 14.24
CA LEU A 430 -5.82 9.11 14.83
C LEU A 430 -5.80 7.68 15.39
N ARG A 431 -5.13 6.74 14.72
CA ARG A 431 -4.95 5.37 15.24
C ARG A 431 -4.13 5.35 16.53
N LEU A 432 -3.13 6.21 16.69
CA LEU A 432 -2.39 6.34 17.95
C LEU A 432 -3.29 6.78 19.09
N ILE A 433 -4.17 7.76 18.85
CA ILE A 433 -5.13 8.23 19.86
C ILE A 433 -6.04 7.07 20.28
N LEU A 434 -6.52 6.24 19.35
CA LEU A 434 -7.34 5.06 19.66
C LEU A 434 -6.59 3.98 20.45
N LEU A 435 -5.29 3.78 20.20
CA LEU A 435 -4.47 2.83 20.97
C LEU A 435 -4.24 3.29 22.41
N LEU A 436 -4.29 4.60 22.66
CA LEU A 436 -4.14 5.21 23.98
C LEU A 436 -5.48 5.48 24.67
N LEU A 437 -6.60 5.28 23.96
CA LEU A 437 -7.93 5.57 24.47
C LEU A 437 -8.25 4.86 25.81
N PRO A 438 -7.90 3.58 26.01
CA PRO A 438 -8.13 2.91 27.29
C PRO A 438 -7.43 3.58 28.49
N LEU A 439 -6.34 4.33 28.28
CA LEU A 439 -5.64 5.04 29.36
C LEU A 439 -6.39 6.26 29.86
N ILE A 440 -7.14 6.90 28.96
CA ILE A 440 -7.91 8.10 29.30
C ILE A 440 -8.95 7.74 30.37
N TYR A 441 -9.52 6.53 30.30
CA TYR A 441 -10.41 6.02 31.34
C TYR A 441 -9.68 5.88 32.69
N ILE A 442 -8.46 5.34 32.73
CA ILE A 442 -7.72 5.14 33.98
C ILE A 442 -7.36 6.46 34.66
N PHE A 443 -6.74 7.38 33.92
CA PHE A 443 -6.20 8.60 34.52
C PHE A 443 -7.27 9.63 34.87
N PHE A 444 -8.35 9.67 34.09
CA PHE A 444 -9.33 10.74 34.20
C PHE A 444 -10.74 10.24 34.54
N GLN A 445 -10.95 8.92 34.67
CA GLN A 445 -12.27 8.29 34.89
C GLN A 445 -13.32 8.77 33.86
N ILE A 446 -12.86 9.08 32.65
CA ILE A 446 -13.70 9.57 31.56
C ILE A 446 -14.35 8.38 30.85
N SER A 447 -15.68 8.36 30.84
CA SER A 447 -16.45 7.44 30.00
C SER A 447 -17.05 8.22 28.82
N PRO A 448 -16.39 8.24 27.65
CA PRO A 448 -16.79 9.11 26.54
C PRO A 448 -18.01 8.55 25.77
N ILE A 449 -18.45 7.33 26.04
CA ILE A 449 -19.60 6.68 25.42
C ILE A 449 -20.59 6.28 26.51
N LYS A 450 -21.75 6.93 26.54
CA LYS A 450 -22.83 6.62 27.48
C LYS A 450 -23.79 5.61 26.86
N SER A 451 -23.43 4.33 26.87
CA SER A 451 -24.25 3.23 26.34
C SER A 451 -23.99 1.94 27.11
N SER A 452 -24.99 1.05 27.15
CA SER A 452 -24.75 -0.34 27.56
C SER A 452 -24.00 -1.11 26.46
N PHE A 453 -23.45 -2.27 26.81
CA PHE A 453 -22.77 -3.16 25.88
C PHE A 453 -23.73 -3.74 24.83
N GLU A 454 -24.94 -4.13 25.26
CA GLU A 454 -25.98 -4.72 24.44
C GLU A 454 -26.51 -3.71 23.40
N GLU A 455 -26.72 -2.47 23.84
CA GLU A 455 -27.12 -1.38 22.96
C GLU A 455 -26.02 -1.11 21.93
N THR A 456 -24.77 -1.00 22.39
CA THR A 456 -23.61 -0.77 21.50
C THR A 456 -23.51 -1.84 20.43
N ILE A 457 -23.60 -3.12 20.81
CA ILE A 457 -23.52 -4.23 19.85
C ILE A 457 -24.67 -4.17 18.85
N SER A 458 -25.89 -3.84 19.28
CA SER A 458 -27.07 -3.82 18.42
C SER A 458 -27.00 -2.76 17.31
N PHE A 459 -26.27 -1.66 17.54
CA PHE A 459 -26.04 -0.60 16.55
C PHE A 459 -24.72 -0.74 15.79
N PHE A 460 -23.63 -1.09 16.48
CA PHE A 460 -22.29 -1.21 15.90
C PHE A 460 -22.10 -2.49 15.08
N LEU A 461 -22.52 -3.64 15.60
CA LEU A 461 -22.23 -4.95 15.00
C LEU A 461 -22.80 -5.11 13.59
N PRO A 462 -24.06 -4.72 13.28
CA PRO A 462 -24.57 -4.77 11.91
C PRO A 462 -23.68 -4.01 10.92
N PHE A 463 -23.35 -2.76 11.26
CA PHE A 463 -22.51 -1.92 10.41
C PHE A 463 -21.11 -2.52 10.22
N TYR A 464 -20.44 -2.87 11.32
CA TYR A 464 -19.07 -3.38 11.30
C TYR A 464 -18.98 -4.73 10.60
N PHE A 465 -19.94 -5.62 10.82
CA PHE A 465 -19.94 -6.95 10.21
C PHE A 465 -20.17 -6.89 8.68
N VAL A 466 -21.06 -6.01 8.22
CA VAL A 466 -21.23 -5.73 6.79
C VAL A 466 -19.92 -5.23 6.18
N GLN A 467 -19.23 -4.32 6.87
CA GLN A 467 -17.94 -3.82 6.43
C GLN A 467 -16.92 -4.97 6.32
N LEU A 468 -16.79 -5.82 7.34
CA LEU A 468 -15.91 -6.99 7.30
C LEU A 468 -16.23 -7.94 6.15
N LEU A 469 -17.50 -8.31 5.96
CA LEU A 469 -17.91 -9.24 4.90
C LEU A 469 -17.62 -8.73 3.49
N THR A 470 -17.69 -7.42 3.30
CA THR A 470 -17.62 -6.79 1.98
C THR A 470 -16.26 -6.17 1.68
N PHE A 471 -15.42 -5.90 2.68
CA PHE A 471 -14.14 -5.20 2.55
C PHE A 471 -13.24 -5.79 1.47
N SER A 472 -12.88 -7.07 1.63
CA SER A 472 -12.04 -7.78 0.66
C SER A 472 -12.70 -7.89 -0.71
N TRP A 473 -14.02 -8.12 -0.77
CA TRP A 473 -14.72 -8.17 -2.06
C TRP A 473 -14.65 -6.83 -2.79
N LEU A 474 -14.96 -5.72 -2.13
CA LEU A 474 -14.97 -4.36 -2.67
C LEU A 474 -13.59 -3.93 -3.17
N ASN A 475 -12.52 -4.26 -2.44
CA ASN A 475 -11.15 -3.95 -2.84
C ASN A 475 -10.52 -4.95 -3.83
N PHE A 476 -11.33 -5.76 -4.51
CA PHE A 476 -10.90 -6.80 -5.46
C PHE A 476 -9.98 -7.85 -4.84
N TYR A 477 -10.13 -8.18 -3.57
CA TYR A 477 -9.33 -9.12 -2.79
C TYR A 477 -7.85 -8.73 -2.71
N SER A 478 -7.57 -7.44 -2.65
CA SER A 478 -6.21 -6.92 -2.47
C SER A 478 -5.77 -6.90 -1.02
N ARG A 479 -6.71 -6.76 -0.08
CA ARG A 479 -6.44 -6.70 1.36
C ARG A 479 -7.62 -7.16 2.19
N SER A 480 -7.35 -7.80 3.32
CA SER A 480 -8.37 -8.05 4.35
C SER A 480 -8.41 -6.92 5.37
N ALA A 481 -9.55 -6.73 6.03
CA ALA A 481 -9.74 -5.65 7.00
C ALA A 481 -8.82 -5.83 8.22
N LEU A 482 -8.71 -7.06 8.73
CA LEU A 482 -7.86 -7.39 9.87
C LEU A 482 -6.37 -7.16 9.57
N LEU A 483 -5.94 -7.46 8.35
CA LEU A 483 -4.58 -7.21 7.94
C LEU A 483 -4.32 -5.71 7.83
N ALA A 484 -5.26 -4.92 7.30
CA ALA A 484 -5.12 -3.46 7.20
C ALA A 484 -4.80 -2.82 8.56
N ASP A 485 -5.41 -3.32 9.64
CA ASP A 485 -5.16 -2.83 11.00
C ASP A 485 -3.71 -3.03 11.48
N ILE A 486 -3.08 -4.15 11.14
CA ILE A 486 -1.66 -4.39 11.48
C ILE A 486 -0.78 -3.37 10.78
N TYR A 487 -1.02 -3.12 9.49
CA TYR A 487 -0.25 -2.13 8.74
C TYR A 487 -0.46 -0.71 9.29
N ASN A 488 -1.68 -0.38 9.71
CA ASN A 488 -1.98 0.90 10.35
C ASN A 488 -1.22 1.05 11.67
N VAL A 489 -1.15 0.02 12.51
CA VAL A 489 -0.43 0.08 13.80
C VAL A 489 1.09 0.12 13.61
N VAL A 490 1.63 -0.70 12.70
CA VAL A 490 3.07 -0.71 12.34
C VAL A 490 3.55 0.67 11.88
N THR A 491 2.71 1.41 11.17
CA THR A 491 3.03 2.74 10.65
C THR A 491 2.62 3.90 11.56
N ALA A 492 1.77 3.65 12.56
CA ALA A 492 1.10 4.68 13.35
C ALA A 492 2.09 5.69 13.94
N ILE A 493 3.11 5.24 14.68
CA ILE A 493 4.11 6.11 15.32
C ILE A 493 5.02 6.80 14.30
N PRO A 494 5.77 6.08 13.43
CA PRO A 494 6.75 6.73 12.56
C PRO A 494 6.11 7.71 11.56
N ILE A 495 4.90 7.43 11.08
CA ILE A 495 4.18 8.33 10.17
C ILE A 495 3.61 9.52 10.94
N SER A 496 3.06 9.35 12.14
CA SER A 496 2.58 10.50 12.94
C SER A 496 3.68 11.49 13.25
N VAL A 497 4.88 11.00 13.60
CA VAL A 497 6.07 11.85 13.81
C VAL A 497 6.42 12.60 12.52
N GLU A 498 6.40 11.92 11.36
CA GLU A 498 6.70 12.57 10.08
C GLU A 498 5.67 13.63 9.70
N ILE A 499 4.38 13.37 9.94
CA ILE A 499 3.29 14.32 9.70
C ILE A 499 3.54 15.57 10.53
N PHE A 500 3.76 15.42 11.84
CA PHE A 500 4.02 16.54 12.73
C PHE A 500 5.26 17.34 12.31
N GLN A 501 6.36 16.65 11.98
CA GLN A 501 7.59 17.28 11.48
C GLN A 501 7.35 18.03 10.16
N THR A 502 6.54 17.47 9.26
CA THR A 502 6.23 18.09 7.95
C THR A 502 5.36 19.33 8.12
N LEU A 503 4.40 19.32 9.05
CA LEU A 503 3.54 20.48 9.32
C LEU A 503 4.30 21.65 9.94
N LEU A 504 5.32 21.36 10.77
CA LEU A 504 6.20 22.37 11.35
C LEU A 504 7.27 22.86 10.38
N ASN A 505 7.89 21.94 9.65
CA ASN A 505 8.93 22.28 8.68
C ASN A 505 8.89 21.35 7.46
N PRO A 506 8.12 21.73 6.41
CA PRO A 506 7.88 20.86 5.27
C PRO A 506 9.14 20.53 4.48
N PHE A 507 10.15 21.41 4.43
CA PHE A 507 11.31 21.27 3.52
C PHE A 507 12.67 20.98 4.21
N LEU A 508 12.69 20.70 5.52
CA LEU A 508 13.93 20.52 6.29
C LEU A 508 14.76 19.24 6.01
N SER A 509 14.29 18.24 5.25
CA SER A 509 14.95 16.93 5.22
C SER A 509 15.94 16.71 4.07
N ILE A 510 17.14 16.22 4.43
CA ILE A 510 18.10 15.61 3.50
C ILE A 510 17.67 14.15 3.30
N PHE A 511 17.14 13.83 2.14
CA PHE A 511 16.74 12.47 1.79
C PHE A 511 17.96 11.56 1.58
N LYS A 512 17.90 10.32 2.07
CA LYS A 512 18.86 9.25 1.78
C LYS A 512 18.15 8.09 1.10
N VAL A 513 18.62 7.71 -0.09
CA VAL A 513 18.06 6.62 -0.89
C VAL A 513 18.04 5.30 -0.10
N THR A 514 16.97 4.52 -0.27
CA THR A 514 16.89 3.18 0.33
C THR A 514 17.84 2.23 -0.39
N PRO A 515 18.77 1.57 0.31
CA PRO A 515 19.61 0.57 -0.32
C PRO A 515 18.77 -0.59 -0.88
N LYS A 516 19.22 -1.17 -1.99
CA LYS A 516 18.63 -2.30 -2.70
C LYS A 516 19.68 -3.40 -2.86
N GLY A 517 19.30 -4.67 -2.76
CA GLY A 517 20.19 -5.80 -2.94
C GLY A 517 20.98 -6.19 -1.67
N ILE A 518 20.50 -5.87 -0.47
CA ILE A 518 21.16 -6.26 0.78
C ILE A 518 20.92 -7.74 1.05
N LYS A 519 22.01 -8.49 1.15
CA LYS A 519 22.02 -9.83 1.74
C LYS A 519 22.13 -9.71 3.25
N ASN A 520 21.28 -10.41 3.98
CA ASN A 520 21.39 -10.52 5.43
C ASN A 520 21.11 -11.95 5.88
N ASP A 521 22.12 -12.56 6.50
CA ASP A 521 22.09 -13.96 6.93
C ASP A 521 21.56 -14.12 8.36
N ASN A 522 21.27 -13.01 9.05
CA ASN A 522 20.84 -12.98 10.44
C ASN A 522 19.46 -12.35 10.62
N TYR A 523 18.72 -12.86 11.60
CA TYR A 523 17.51 -12.20 12.09
C TYR A 523 17.90 -10.86 12.68
N TYR A 524 17.15 -9.81 12.33
CA TYR A 524 17.41 -8.46 12.84
C TYR A 524 16.14 -7.89 13.45
N PHE A 525 16.19 -7.59 14.74
CA PHE A 525 15.07 -6.98 15.45
C PHE A 525 15.23 -5.46 15.48
N ASN A 526 14.28 -4.74 14.90
CA ASN A 526 14.34 -3.30 14.74
C ASN A 526 13.92 -2.57 16.03
N TRP A 527 14.83 -2.49 17.02
CA TRP A 527 14.54 -1.87 18.32
C TRP A 527 14.02 -0.45 18.25
N ASN A 528 14.53 0.37 17.33
CA ASN A 528 14.07 1.77 17.18
C ASN A 528 12.61 1.88 16.73
N LEU A 529 12.11 0.91 15.98
CA LEU A 529 10.70 0.86 15.55
C LEU A 529 9.83 0.10 16.56
N ALA A 530 10.40 -0.91 17.22
CA ALA A 530 9.69 -1.76 18.18
C ALA A 530 9.51 -1.09 19.55
N SER A 531 10.52 -0.37 20.06
CA SER A 531 10.49 0.16 21.44
C SER A 531 9.29 1.05 21.73
N PRO A 532 8.83 1.94 20.82
CA PRO A 532 7.64 2.74 21.08
C PRO A 532 6.35 1.90 21.07
N LEU A 533 6.28 0.85 20.23
CA LEU A 533 5.14 -0.09 20.21
C LEU A 533 5.12 -0.96 21.47
N ILE A 534 6.29 -1.41 21.94
CA ILE A 534 6.44 -2.17 23.19
C ILE A 534 5.99 -1.30 24.38
N PHE A 535 6.35 -0.02 24.40
CA PHE A 535 5.89 0.91 25.42
C PHE A 535 4.35 1.01 25.45
N ILE A 536 3.70 1.18 24.29
CA ILE A 536 2.22 1.20 24.18
C ILE A 536 1.63 -0.16 24.58
N LEU A 537 2.28 -1.28 24.26
CA LEU A 537 1.86 -2.62 24.68
C LEU A 537 1.87 -2.75 26.20
N VAL A 538 2.97 -2.39 26.87
CA VAL A 538 3.10 -2.45 28.34
C VAL A 538 2.03 -1.60 29.01
N ILE A 539 1.82 -0.40 28.49
CA ILE A 539 0.76 0.50 28.91
C ILE A 539 -0.62 -0.15 28.78
N ASN A 540 -0.95 -0.74 27.63
CA ASN A 540 -2.25 -1.41 27.44
C ASN A 540 -2.38 -2.65 28.34
N LEU A 541 -1.30 -3.37 28.65
CA LEU A 541 -1.31 -4.50 29.59
C LEU A 541 -1.61 -4.03 31.02
N MET A 542 -0.98 -2.95 31.46
CA MET A 542 -1.28 -2.32 32.74
C MET A 542 -2.74 -1.85 32.78
N THR A 543 -3.23 -1.30 31.67
CA THR A 543 -4.63 -0.91 31.55
C THR A 543 -5.59 -2.10 31.68
N LEU A 544 -5.33 -3.20 30.98
CA LEU A 544 -6.15 -4.40 31.09
C LEU A 544 -6.22 -4.92 32.52
N PHE A 545 -5.08 -4.94 33.23
CA PHE A 545 -5.03 -5.40 34.61
C PHE A 545 -5.88 -4.52 35.54
N TYR A 546 -5.79 -3.19 35.39
CA TYR A 546 -6.59 -2.25 36.16
C TYR A 546 -8.09 -2.41 35.86
N LEU A 547 -8.48 -2.42 34.58
CA LEU A 547 -9.88 -2.59 34.16
C LEU A 547 -10.45 -3.93 34.62
N GLY A 548 -9.65 -5.01 34.57
CA GLY A 548 -10.05 -6.33 35.06
C GLY A 548 -10.27 -6.36 36.57
N LYS A 549 -9.41 -5.68 37.34
CA LYS A 549 -9.62 -5.52 38.79
C LYS A 549 -10.90 -4.74 39.09
N GLU A 550 -11.13 -3.62 38.40
CA GLU A 550 -12.34 -2.82 38.57
C GLU A 550 -13.60 -3.61 38.21
N PHE A 551 -13.56 -4.40 37.14
CA PHE A 551 -14.66 -5.26 36.71
C PHE A 551 -15.03 -6.33 37.74
N ILE A 552 -14.03 -6.89 38.45
CA ILE A 552 -14.27 -7.89 39.52
C ILE A 552 -14.79 -7.22 40.79
N MET A 553 -14.32 -6.00 41.10
CA MET A 553 -14.65 -5.31 42.35
C MET A 553 -15.96 -4.51 42.29
N SER A 554 -16.44 -4.12 41.11
CA SER A 554 -17.67 -3.34 40.99
C SER A 554 -18.92 -4.25 41.07
N GLU A 555 -19.75 -4.08 42.10
CA GLU A 555 -21.05 -4.77 42.20
C GLU A 555 -22.04 -4.32 41.12
N ASN A 556 -21.89 -3.09 40.62
CA ASN A 556 -22.61 -2.57 39.47
C ASN A 556 -21.62 -2.33 38.32
N ASN A 557 -21.73 -3.12 37.25
CA ASN A 557 -20.95 -2.92 36.02
C ASN A 557 -21.11 -1.46 35.54
N SER A 558 -20.05 -0.65 35.67
CA SER A 558 -20.07 0.73 35.22
C SER A 558 -20.31 0.78 33.70
N PHE A 559 -21.18 1.69 33.26
CA PHE A 559 -21.51 1.85 31.83
C PHE A 559 -20.23 2.05 31.01
N GLY A 560 -19.93 1.10 30.12
CA GLY A 560 -18.81 1.13 29.19
C GLY A 560 -17.57 0.30 29.58
N LEU A 561 -17.45 -0.22 30.80
CA LEU A 561 -16.26 -0.96 31.24
C LEU A 561 -15.96 -2.19 30.37
N THR A 562 -16.98 -2.99 30.05
CA THR A 562 -16.86 -4.16 29.16
C THR A 562 -16.40 -3.78 27.75
N ILE A 563 -16.83 -2.62 27.24
CA ILE A 563 -16.43 -2.11 25.92
C ILE A 563 -14.94 -1.77 25.91
N PHE A 564 -14.44 -1.12 26.98
CA PHE A 564 -13.02 -0.82 27.13
C PHE A 564 -12.17 -2.08 27.22
N ILE A 565 -12.59 -3.08 28.00
CA ILE A 565 -11.87 -4.36 28.10
C ILE A 565 -11.79 -5.04 26.73
N PHE A 566 -12.90 -5.11 25.99
CA PHE A 566 -12.94 -5.72 24.66
C PHE A 566 -11.95 -5.07 23.69
N TRP A 567 -12.00 -3.73 23.56
CA TRP A 567 -11.09 -3.00 22.66
C TRP A 567 -9.64 -3.04 23.12
N ASN A 568 -9.39 -3.06 24.43
CA ASN A 568 -8.03 -3.18 24.96
C ASN A 568 -7.43 -4.56 24.64
N VAL A 569 -8.18 -5.65 24.79
CA VAL A 569 -7.75 -7.00 24.36
C VAL A 569 -7.46 -7.04 22.86
N TYR A 570 -8.33 -6.45 22.05
CA TYR A 570 -8.09 -6.34 20.60
C TYR A 570 -6.79 -5.57 20.30
N ASN A 571 -6.58 -4.41 20.94
CA ASN A 571 -5.37 -3.61 20.79
C ASN A 571 -4.11 -4.40 21.16
N LEU A 572 -4.14 -5.18 22.24
CA LEU A 572 -3.02 -6.03 22.66
C LEU A 572 -2.65 -7.06 21.58
N ILE A 573 -3.63 -7.73 20.99
CA ILE A 573 -3.39 -8.72 19.92
C ILE A 573 -2.73 -8.05 18.70
N ILE A 574 -3.27 -6.90 18.26
CA ILE A 574 -2.72 -6.18 17.09
C ILE A 574 -1.33 -5.61 17.39
N LEU A 575 -1.08 -5.12 18.60
CA LEU A 575 0.25 -4.65 19.03
C LEU A 575 1.28 -5.77 19.05
N LEU A 576 0.92 -6.95 19.57
CA LEU A 576 1.81 -8.14 19.55
C LEU A 576 2.18 -8.54 18.12
N LEU A 577 1.19 -8.62 17.22
CA LEU A 577 1.44 -8.90 15.79
C LEU A 577 2.32 -7.82 15.15
N SER A 578 2.09 -6.56 15.47
CA SER A 578 2.87 -5.43 14.94
C SER A 578 4.32 -5.42 15.45
N ILE A 579 4.57 -5.92 16.67
CA ILE A 579 5.92 -6.08 17.22
C ILE A 579 6.64 -7.26 16.55
N ILE A 580 5.94 -8.36 16.27
CA ILE A 580 6.51 -9.49 15.51
C ILE A 580 7.00 -9.03 14.13
N VAL A 581 6.26 -8.13 13.46
CA VAL A 581 6.67 -7.54 12.17
C VAL A 581 8.02 -6.82 12.23
N MET A 582 8.45 -6.34 13.40
CA MET A 582 9.74 -5.66 13.58
C MET A 582 10.95 -6.60 13.51
N LEU A 583 10.72 -7.91 13.50
CA LEU A 583 11.73 -8.93 13.32
C LEU A 583 11.91 -9.25 11.83
N ASP A 584 12.97 -8.70 11.23
CA ASP A 584 13.33 -9.04 9.86
C ASP A 584 13.89 -10.47 9.78
N ILE A 585 13.28 -11.28 8.92
CA ILE A 585 13.71 -12.65 8.62
C ILE A 585 14.91 -12.61 7.65
N PRO A 586 15.92 -13.50 7.81
CA PRO A 586 17.07 -13.59 6.91
C PRO A 586 16.68 -13.73 5.44
N LYS A 587 17.43 -13.04 4.56
CA LYS A 587 17.35 -13.17 3.10
C LYS A 587 18.68 -13.71 2.61
N LEU A 588 18.71 -15.02 2.38
CA LEU A 588 19.94 -15.79 2.10
C LEU A 588 20.51 -15.55 0.69
N ASP A 589 19.68 -15.11 -0.27
CA ASP A 589 20.07 -14.82 -1.65
C ASP A 589 19.72 -13.37 -2.01
N GLY A 590 20.62 -12.67 -2.73
CA GLY A 590 20.37 -11.32 -3.24
C GLY A 590 19.34 -11.30 -4.38
N TYR A 591 19.20 -12.42 -5.09
CA TYR A 591 18.24 -12.62 -6.18
C TYR A 591 16.89 -13.13 -5.67
N GLN A 592 15.83 -12.82 -6.41
CA GLN A 592 14.48 -13.29 -6.12
C GLN A 592 14.21 -14.58 -6.89
N TRP A 593 13.95 -15.67 -6.16
CA TRP A 593 13.56 -16.95 -6.72
C TRP A 593 12.06 -16.97 -6.98
N LEU A 594 11.67 -16.99 -8.25
CA LEU A 594 10.28 -16.90 -8.65
C LEU A 594 9.71 -18.29 -8.93
N LYS A 595 8.55 -18.58 -8.33
CA LYS A 595 7.78 -19.80 -8.62
C LYS A 595 7.38 -19.80 -10.09
N MET A 596 7.95 -20.74 -10.84
CA MET A 596 7.71 -20.86 -12.28
C MET A 596 7.97 -22.28 -12.76
N ARG A 597 6.92 -22.93 -13.26
CA ARG A 597 7.01 -24.25 -13.89
C ARG A 597 7.30 -24.15 -15.38
N LYS A 598 8.52 -24.51 -15.77
CA LYS A 598 8.96 -24.65 -17.16
C LYS A 598 9.39 -26.10 -17.38
N LYS A 599 9.06 -26.64 -18.55
CA LYS A 599 9.59 -27.92 -19.00
C LYS A 599 11.05 -27.74 -19.34
N ILE A 600 11.88 -28.59 -18.76
CA ILE A 600 13.32 -28.56 -18.95
C ILE A 600 13.83 -29.93 -19.33
N ARG A 601 14.96 -29.92 -20.02
CA ARG A 601 15.76 -31.09 -20.29
C ARG A 601 17.16 -30.87 -19.72
N ILE A 602 17.65 -31.82 -18.96
CA ILE A 602 19.01 -31.84 -18.43
C ILE A 602 19.80 -32.77 -19.30
N ILE A 603 20.85 -32.24 -19.92
CA ILE A 603 21.71 -32.92 -20.87
C ILE A 603 23.08 -33.04 -20.21
N THR A 604 23.53 -34.27 -20.02
CA THR A 604 24.90 -34.60 -19.61
C THR A 604 25.50 -35.50 -20.67
N ASN A 605 26.80 -35.81 -20.56
CA ASN A 605 27.49 -36.62 -21.57
C ASN A 605 26.87 -38.02 -21.75
N GLU A 606 26.22 -38.56 -20.71
CA GLU A 606 25.72 -39.94 -20.70
C GLU A 606 24.19 -40.04 -20.68
N TYR A 607 23.50 -39.02 -20.17
CA TYR A 607 22.07 -39.11 -19.91
C TYR A 607 21.33 -37.80 -20.19
N ILE A 608 20.06 -37.98 -20.59
CA ILE A 608 19.09 -36.91 -20.78
C ILE A 608 17.93 -37.14 -19.81
N TRP A 609 17.65 -36.16 -18.95
CA TRP A 609 16.50 -36.19 -18.05
C TRP A 609 15.51 -35.10 -18.37
N GLU A 610 14.23 -35.41 -18.28
CA GLU A 610 13.17 -34.41 -18.36
C GLU A 610 12.62 -34.09 -16.97
N GLY A 611 12.30 -32.81 -16.79
CA GLY A 611 11.76 -32.33 -15.52
C GLY A 611 11.03 -31.01 -15.66
N LEU A 612 10.67 -30.47 -14.50
CA LEU A 612 10.02 -29.18 -14.36
C LEU A 612 10.84 -28.31 -13.43
N THR A 613 10.92 -27.03 -13.70
CA THR A 613 11.39 -26.08 -12.67
C THR A 613 10.30 -25.84 -11.63
N ASN A 614 10.69 -25.64 -10.39
CA ASN A 614 9.82 -25.15 -9.31
C ASN A 614 10.01 -23.66 -9.13
N ASN A 615 11.27 -23.23 -8.99
CA ASN A 615 11.66 -21.83 -8.83
C ASN A 615 12.79 -21.49 -9.82
N ILE A 616 12.80 -20.28 -10.35
CA ILE A 616 13.83 -19.79 -11.27
C ILE A 616 14.24 -18.37 -10.87
N CYS A 617 15.51 -18.05 -10.99
CA CYS A 617 16.05 -16.69 -10.97
C CYS A 617 17.11 -16.52 -12.07
N GLU A 618 17.74 -15.34 -12.14
CA GLU A 618 18.81 -15.06 -13.12
C GLU A 618 20.05 -15.93 -12.99
N ILE A 619 20.33 -16.44 -11.78
CA ILE A 619 21.56 -17.18 -11.51
C ILE A 619 21.33 -18.69 -11.43
N GLY A 620 20.09 -19.17 -11.46
CA GLY A 620 19.84 -20.59 -11.29
C GLY A 620 18.37 -20.99 -11.27
N ALA A 621 18.15 -22.31 -11.14
CA ALA A 621 16.84 -22.92 -11.08
C ALA A 621 16.78 -24.02 -10.01
N GLU A 622 15.62 -24.15 -9.37
CA GLU A 622 15.26 -25.32 -8.59
C GLU A 622 14.40 -26.21 -9.47
N ILE A 623 14.81 -27.46 -9.61
CA ILE A 623 14.29 -28.40 -10.60
C ILE A 623 13.72 -29.63 -9.91
N SER A 624 12.58 -30.13 -10.40
CA SER A 624 11.99 -31.40 -10.01
C SER A 624 12.07 -32.38 -11.18
N LEU A 625 12.73 -33.52 -10.96
CA LEU A 625 12.87 -34.57 -11.96
C LEU A 625 11.79 -35.65 -11.86
N ASN A 626 11.48 -36.29 -12.99
CA ASN A 626 10.49 -37.38 -13.04
C ASN A 626 11.00 -38.64 -12.31
N SER A 627 12.29 -38.96 -12.44
CA SER A 627 12.98 -40.09 -11.79
C SER A 627 13.82 -39.65 -10.58
N LEU A 628 13.92 -40.51 -9.55
CA LEU A 628 14.82 -40.34 -8.41
C LEU A 628 16.24 -40.78 -8.84
N GLN A 629 17.06 -39.85 -9.33
CA GLN A 629 18.44 -40.14 -9.72
C GLN A 629 19.39 -39.00 -9.32
N ILE A 630 20.64 -39.39 -9.04
CA ILE A 630 21.74 -38.46 -8.74
C ILE A 630 22.16 -37.81 -10.06
N ILE A 631 21.93 -36.50 -10.20
CA ILE A 631 22.43 -35.74 -11.34
C ILE A 631 23.94 -35.49 -11.16
N PRO A 632 24.74 -35.59 -12.24
CA PRO A 632 26.14 -35.15 -12.26
C PRO A 632 26.34 -33.72 -11.72
N PRO A 633 27.55 -33.38 -11.23
CA PRO A 633 27.82 -32.07 -10.64
C PRO A 633 27.71 -30.91 -11.64
N GLU A 634 27.90 -31.18 -12.93
CA GLU A 634 27.82 -30.19 -14.01
C GLU A 634 27.08 -30.78 -15.21
N GLY A 635 26.49 -29.91 -16.03
CA GLY A 635 25.75 -30.31 -17.23
C GLY A 635 25.13 -29.12 -17.95
N LYS A 636 24.26 -29.40 -18.91
CA LYS A 636 23.49 -28.40 -19.65
C LYS A 636 22.01 -28.51 -19.34
N ILE A 637 21.34 -27.39 -19.15
CA ILE A 637 19.90 -27.29 -18.95
C ILE A 637 19.29 -26.57 -20.14
N GLU A 638 18.37 -27.23 -20.82
CA GLU A 638 17.60 -26.71 -21.94
C GLU A 638 16.18 -26.38 -21.47
N PHE A 639 15.77 -25.13 -21.64
CA PHE A 639 14.37 -24.71 -21.52
C PHE A 639 13.66 -24.97 -22.84
N ILE A 640 12.91 -26.08 -22.90
CA ILE A 640 12.42 -26.68 -24.16
C ILE A 640 11.58 -25.70 -25.00
N LYS A 641 10.70 -24.91 -24.37
CA LYS A 641 9.80 -24.01 -25.10
C LYS A 641 10.55 -22.79 -25.64
N GLU A 642 11.53 -22.30 -24.90
CA GLU A 642 12.30 -21.11 -25.22
C GLU A 642 13.54 -21.40 -26.08
N GLY A 643 13.95 -22.67 -26.19
CA GLY A 643 15.18 -23.07 -26.88
C GLY A 643 16.45 -22.55 -26.19
N LEU A 644 16.37 -22.21 -24.89
CA LEU A 644 17.48 -21.63 -24.13
C LEU A 644 18.31 -22.74 -23.49
N LEU A 645 19.57 -22.88 -23.93
CA LEU A 645 20.54 -23.82 -23.39
C LEU A 645 21.53 -23.08 -22.48
N LEU A 646 21.64 -23.49 -21.22
CA LEU A 646 22.55 -22.93 -20.22
C LEU A 646 23.43 -24.03 -19.62
N GLU A 647 24.68 -23.70 -19.29
CA GLU A 647 25.53 -24.58 -18.49
C GLU A 647 25.19 -24.39 -17.01
N PHE A 648 25.25 -25.45 -16.21
CA PHE A 648 24.96 -25.38 -14.78
C PHE A 648 25.90 -26.23 -13.93
N LYS A 649 25.96 -25.87 -12.64
CA LYS A 649 26.57 -26.64 -11.56
C LYS A 649 25.54 -26.95 -10.47
N THR A 650 25.52 -28.17 -9.96
CA THR A 650 24.64 -28.56 -8.85
C THR A 650 25.19 -28.06 -7.51
N VAL A 651 24.30 -27.53 -6.66
CA VAL A 651 24.68 -26.95 -5.36
C VAL A 651 24.18 -27.76 -4.18
N LYS A 652 22.96 -28.32 -4.28
CA LYS A 652 22.38 -29.18 -3.25
C LYS A 652 21.55 -30.29 -3.86
N ASN A 653 21.88 -31.53 -3.53
CA ASN A 653 21.01 -32.69 -3.67
C ASN A 653 20.26 -32.88 -2.35
N TYR A 654 18.94 -32.71 -2.36
CA TYR A 654 18.13 -33.09 -1.21
C TYR A 654 17.91 -34.60 -1.28
N SER A 655 18.63 -35.37 -0.47
CA SER A 655 18.67 -36.85 -0.51
C SER A 655 17.30 -37.54 -0.39
N ASN A 656 16.26 -36.83 0.09
CA ASN A 656 14.89 -37.34 0.23
C ASN A 656 13.86 -36.73 -0.74
N ASN A 657 14.22 -35.77 -1.61
CA ASN A 657 13.27 -35.09 -2.48
C ASN A 657 13.72 -35.10 -3.94
N LYS A 658 12.76 -35.24 -4.87
CA LYS A 658 12.95 -35.08 -6.33
C LYS A 658 13.46 -33.70 -6.76
N ASN A 659 13.85 -32.82 -5.81
CA ASN A 659 14.16 -31.42 -6.03
C ASN A 659 15.68 -31.17 -5.94
N ILE A 660 16.25 -30.51 -6.94
CA ILE A 660 17.68 -30.19 -7.03
C ILE A 660 17.84 -28.70 -7.30
N LYS A 661 18.83 -28.05 -6.66
CA LYS A 661 19.15 -26.63 -6.93
C LYS A 661 20.40 -26.56 -7.81
N VAL A 662 20.26 -25.92 -8.96
CA VAL A 662 21.34 -25.68 -9.94
C VAL A 662 21.63 -24.19 -10.07
N ILE A 663 22.91 -23.85 -10.24
CA ILE A 663 23.38 -22.50 -10.55
C ILE A 663 23.92 -22.49 -11.97
N PHE A 664 23.51 -21.49 -12.75
CA PHE A 664 23.96 -21.31 -14.12
C PHE A 664 25.40 -20.78 -14.15
N LYS A 665 26.17 -21.23 -15.14
CA LYS A 665 27.58 -20.87 -15.33
C LYS A 665 27.76 -20.16 -16.67
N ASP A 666 28.70 -19.20 -16.70
CA ASP A 666 29.19 -18.54 -17.93
C ASP A 666 28.09 -18.03 -18.88
N ILE A 667 27.04 -17.41 -18.32
CA ILE A 667 25.91 -16.85 -19.08
C ILE A 667 26.39 -15.70 -19.97
N ASN A 668 26.36 -15.89 -21.28
CA ASN A 668 26.65 -14.81 -22.23
C ASN A 668 25.48 -13.81 -22.34
N LEU A 669 25.69 -12.66 -23.00
CA LEU A 669 24.68 -11.60 -23.07
C LEU A 669 23.39 -12.03 -23.79
N LEU A 670 23.47 -12.87 -24.83
CA LEU A 670 22.30 -13.35 -25.56
C LEU A 670 21.46 -14.30 -24.70
N GLN A 671 22.12 -15.24 -24.02
CA GLN A 671 21.48 -16.13 -23.05
C GLN A 671 20.86 -15.34 -21.90
N TYR A 672 21.55 -14.32 -21.37
CA TYR A 672 21.01 -13.45 -20.33
C TYR A 672 19.75 -12.72 -20.81
N ARG A 673 19.75 -12.18 -22.03
CA ARG A 673 18.55 -11.55 -22.62
C ARG A 673 17.38 -12.52 -22.70
N GLN A 674 17.59 -13.72 -23.22
CA GLN A 674 16.56 -14.76 -23.31
C GLN A 674 16.04 -15.16 -21.91
N LEU A 675 16.94 -15.26 -20.93
CA LEU A 675 16.60 -15.59 -19.54
C LEU A 675 15.71 -14.50 -18.91
N ILE A 676 16.06 -13.23 -19.05
CA ILE A 676 15.24 -12.11 -18.55
C ILE A 676 13.89 -12.05 -19.27
N ILE A 677 13.87 -12.25 -20.59
CA ILE A 677 12.64 -12.27 -21.38
C ILE A 677 11.73 -13.40 -20.90
N MET A 678 12.27 -14.58 -20.64
CA MET A 678 11.50 -15.73 -20.16
C MET A 678 10.93 -15.51 -18.75
N ILE A 679 11.73 -14.94 -17.84
CA ILE A 679 11.37 -14.83 -16.42
C ILE A 679 10.40 -13.67 -16.16
N PHE A 680 10.68 -12.49 -16.73
CA PHE A 680 10.06 -11.22 -16.32
C PHE A 680 9.15 -10.59 -17.38
N CYS A 681 9.50 -10.74 -18.66
CA CYS A 681 8.86 -10.00 -19.74
C CYS A 681 7.59 -10.63 -20.35
N PRO A 682 7.19 -11.90 -20.15
CA PRO A 682 6.05 -12.43 -20.90
C PRO A 682 4.74 -11.66 -20.60
N PRO A 683 3.86 -11.48 -21.60
CA PRO A 683 2.53 -10.93 -21.34
C PRO A 683 1.79 -11.74 -20.28
N ASN A 684 1.06 -11.07 -19.40
CA ASN A 684 0.35 -11.68 -18.27
C ASN A 684 1.24 -12.46 -17.28
N ARG A 685 2.56 -12.27 -17.28
CA ARG A 685 3.48 -12.91 -16.32
C ARG A 685 3.10 -12.60 -14.86
N TRP A 686 2.70 -11.36 -14.65
CA TRP A 686 2.41 -10.78 -13.36
C TRP A 686 0.91 -10.88 -13.07
N SER A 687 0.51 -11.97 -12.44
CA SER A 687 -0.80 -12.11 -11.83
C SER A 687 -0.72 -11.71 -10.37
N TYR A 688 -1.78 -11.08 -9.88
CA TYR A 688 -1.87 -10.70 -8.47
C TYR A 688 -2.46 -11.84 -7.64
N GLN A 689 -1.88 -12.03 -6.45
CA GLN A 689 -2.43 -12.93 -5.45
C GLN A 689 -3.74 -12.36 -4.88
N GLN A 690 -4.68 -13.21 -4.49
CA GLN A 690 -5.87 -12.77 -3.76
C GLN A 690 -5.66 -12.98 -2.26
N THR A 691 -6.03 -11.96 -1.48
CA THR A 691 -6.11 -12.10 -0.03
C THR A 691 -7.15 -13.14 0.34
N PRO A 692 -6.90 -13.98 1.35
CA PRO A 692 -7.94 -14.84 1.89
C PRO A 692 -9.08 -13.99 2.47
N ARG A 693 -10.28 -14.59 2.58
CA ARG A 693 -11.43 -13.96 3.26
C ARG A 693 -11.10 -13.66 4.73
N GLU A 694 -11.89 -12.80 5.37
CA GLU A 694 -11.61 -12.29 6.72
C GLU A 694 -11.39 -13.39 7.77
N LEU A 695 -12.24 -14.42 7.82
CA LEU A 695 -12.08 -15.52 8.78
C LEU A 695 -10.76 -16.28 8.61
N MET A 696 -10.38 -16.56 7.37
CA MET A 696 -9.10 -17.23 7.09
C MET A 696 -7.92 -16.29 7.35
N SER A 697 -8.05 -14.99 7.06
CA SER A 697 -7.07 -13.99 7.45
C SER A 697 -6.87 -13.97 8.96
N PHE A 698 -7.95 -13.99 9.75
CA PHE A 698 -7.89 -14.07 11.21
C PHE A 698 -7.14 -15.30 11.69
N LEU A 699 -7.46 -16.49 11.16
CA LEU A 699 -6.78 -17.74 11.51
C LEU A 699 -5.28 -17.70 11.16
N LEU A 700 -4.92 -17.10 10.02
CA LEU A 700 -3.52 -16.92 9.63
C LEU A 700 -2.77 -15.95 10.56
N LEU A 701 -3.43 -14.89 11.02
CA LEU A 701 -2.85 -13.97 11.99
C LEU A 701 -2.65 -14.63 13.35
N ILE A 702 -3.62 -15.40 13.83
CA ILE A 702 -3.45 -16.22 15.04
C ILE A 702 -2.28 -17.20 14.87
N GLN A 703 -2.21 -17.89 13.73
CA GLN A 703 -1.10 -18.80 13.44
C GLN A 703 0.26 -18.07 13.50
N SER A 704 0.31 -16.83 13.02
CA SER A 704 1.54 -16.01 13.00
C SER A 704 2.04 -15.65 14.40
N LEU A 705 1.14 -15.50 15.39
CA LEU A 705 1.52 -15.27 16.80
C LEU A 705 2.38 -16.40 17.38
N PHE A 706 2.17 -17.64 16.93
CA PHE A 706 2.88 -18.80 17.46
C PHE A 706 4.01 -19.28 16.55
N VAL A 707 3.76 -19.36 15.24
CA VAL A 707 4.70 -19.98 14.29
C VAL A 707 5.97 -19.16 14.11
N THR A 708 5.86 -17.84 14.02
CA THR A 708 7.01 -16.97 13.75
C THR A 708 8.02 -16.96 14.91
N PRO A 709 7.60 -16.77 16.19
CA PRO A 709 8.51 -16.91 17.32
C PRO A 709 9.14 -18.31 17.43
N LEU A 710 8.36 -19.38 17.19
CA LEU A 710 8.89 -20.75 17.20
C LEU A 710 9.96 -20.99 16.13
N LYS A 711 9.80 -20.42 14.93
CA LYS A 711 10.83 -20.48 13.87
C LYS A 711 12.12 -19.80 14.31
N LEU A 712 12.03 -18.65 14.99
CA LEU A 712 13.20 -17.96 15.52
C LEU A 712 13.93 -18.81 16.58
N ILE A 713 13.19 -19.40 17.53
CA ILE A 713 13.76 -20.29 18.55
C ILE A 713 14.46 -21.49 17.90
N LYS A 714 13.80 -22.18 16.96
CA LYS A 714 14.40 -23.31 16.23
C LYS A 714 15.67 -22.90 15.48
N SER A 715 15.68 -21.72 14.84
CA SER A 715 16.84 -21.24 14.09
C SER A 715 18.05 -20.95 14.99
N LYS A 716 17.83 -20.42 16.21
CA LYS A 716 18.87 -20.22 17.21
C LYS A 716 19.43 -21.54 17.70
N LEU A 717 18.55 -22.49 18.06
CA LEU A 717 18.96 -23.84 18.49
C LEU A 717 19.76 -24.59 17.41
N ILE A 718 19.43 -24.40 16.13
CA ILE A 718 20.19 -24.99 15.02
C ILE A 718 21.57 -24.31 14.88
N LYS A 719 21.66 -22.98 15.00
CA LYS A 719 22.97 -22.28 14.98
C LYS A 719 23.85 -22.68 16.17
N GLU A 720 23.30 -22.82 17.36
CA GLU A 720 24.02 -23.27 18.55
C GLU A 720 24.52 -24.72 18.41
N ARG A 721 23.74 -25.61 17.79
CA ARG A 721 24.19 -26.99 17.48
C ARG A 721 25.27 -27.07 16.41
N ILE A 722 25.33 -26.12 15.47
CA ILE A 722 26.34 -26.09 14.40
C ILE A 722 27.64 -25.41 14.86
N HIS A 723 27.61 -24.55 15.89
CA HIS A 723 28.81 -23.89 16.44
C HIS A 723 29.31 -24.52 17.75
N GLY A 724 28.53 -25.45 18.33
CA GLY A 724 28.93 -26.26 19.49
C GLY A 724 29.42 -27.67 19.14
N SER A 725 29.57 -27.98 17.84
CA SER A 725 30.16 -29.20 17.28
C SER A 725 31.31 -28.82 16.36
#